data_AF-A0A1G4IKZ1-F1
#
_entry.id   AF-A0A1G4IKZ1-F1
#
_cell.length_a   1.000
_cell.length_b   1.000
_cell.length_c   1.000
_cell.angle_alpha   90.00
_cell.angle_beta   90.00
_cell.angle_gamma   90.00
#
_symmetry.space_group_name_H-M   'P 1'
#
loop_
_entity.id
_entity.type
_entity.pdbx_description
1 polymer ?
#
loop_
_entity_poly.entity_id
_entity_poly.type
_entity_poly.pdbx_seq_one_letter_code
_entity_poly.pdbx_strand_id
1 'polypeptide(L)'
;MNFGYDEEGNRVPSDQSGCGDSTSREYDGTHEVRSTSDDNDNDSSGSAGSGTESNRGSDGSDSVEHERRRHDDDTTSGSSGDFGDDVELVIGEVANQSIDEPLVAGRDVASSTMKNRRDAAGGKFLLEDRLVHPLLIGEVVSKEPSTRDFLDLLRGVPSRQRIVAVAGHLHHGKTSLLSLLLGGRAYRQREDEVERGISVKSSVVTEVVAGAHYEQTSHLMTFVDTPGHPDFAAETAAALRLADAVLFCVDAAESLTSNGARLLRQVVLQEGIPIVLVITKIDRLIMDLKLPPLDAYRKLRMVVDAVNNEISSFGSGCSPFLVSPLNGTVCFASSNIGCFFTTETFALKYSSKYPSVDAIALSQQLWGQVTFEEGRFVRITNFRQKPSFVTLVLEPLYKVVAHSLTGKGSQVLSNKLNPLPRGPISAVREAVQLFCGDPALEGIDALLNVLPATDKRSAWLKTQYRLNVEEEDSAAAIAPIIRSQNNGEENFAVVRVLHGVLKRGVKVVVVDEHSSDAEPFYTFTVKELLLKMLDGFVDVDCAYAGQVVLVTGFDTRAGSHLVMVGGVAATSLLWEEENTIDSARESGASWLDEVRVLPLKCGKPFVHVGVELKNPAKANQLQQSLQILIRTTPGLDAHKEETGEFTISGYGELHLDTALHELRCALCKGVKLGISPPFVSFSETVLEKDGALAVTSSNWAHIGFTAGSLPTKLTEQIENEQINLFPSPGTDSVVKLWTTLRQHDMDALDARNIIATGPHTTKGPSVLINDTLDEEHEEFERLTEQRLQAITAGFRSAVAAGPLIGDVVRGAALRLIFADLEPDARDAAIMAGARTAAKQALLGAHPQLLEPVLKVDIMCPPGSVEKIAEVLQMRRGSIVSEEPIAATTFVCVRALVPAIDSFGLETQLRVVTLGEALPLFAFDSWDTVPGDPFDTTVHIGPLQPARGYQLARDFTLKTRFRKGLPPLLAEFQM
;
A
#
# COMPACT_ATOMS: atom_id res chain seq x y z
N MET A 1 26.05 -0.57 -28.83
CA MET A 1 26.91 -0.35 -27.65
C MET A 1 27.51 -1.71 -27.29
N ASN A 2 28.82 -1.89 -27.39
CA ASN A 2 29.50 -3.15 -27.08
C ASN A 2 29.70 -3.23 -25.56
N PHE A 3 29.03 -4.17 -24.91
CA PHE A 3 29.22 -4.47 -23.49
C PHE A 3 30.37 -5.49 -23.39
N GLY A 4 31.56 -5.03 -23.01
CA GLY A 4 32.80 -5.81 -22.99
C GLY A 4 32.76 -7.00 -22.02
N TYR A 5 32.21 -8.11 -22.50
CA TYR A 5 32.25 -9.43 -21.87
C TYR A 5 32.71 -10.45 -22.91
N ASP A 6 33.49 -11.44 -22.50
CA ASP A 6 33.82 -12.60 -23.32
C ASP A 6 32.72 -13.69 -23.26
N GLU A 7 32.88 -14.75 -24.05
CA GLU A 7 31.92 -15.87 -24.16
C GLU A 7 31.77 -16.68 -22.86
N GLU A 8 32.62 -16.43 -21.85
CA GLU A 8 32.56 -17.03 -20.52
C GLU A 8 32.00 -16.06 -19.47
N GLY A 9 31.59 -14.84 -19.87
CA GLY A 9 30.91 -13.87 -19.02
C GLY A 9 31.84 -13.02 -18.16
N ASN A 10 33.14 -12.98 -18.46
CA ASN A 10 34.11 -12.16 -17.74
C ASN A 10 34.27 -10.78 -18.38
N ARG A 11 34.34 -9.74 -17.54
CA ARG A 11 34.41 -8.35 -17.97
C ARG A 11 35.84 -7.98 -18.35
N VAL A 12 36.07 -7.59 -19.61
CA VAL A 12 37.40 -7.18 -20.09
C VAL A 12 37.63 -5.69 -19.78
N PRO A 13 38.73 -5.30 -19.12
CA PRO A 13 39.04 -3.91 -18.85
C PRO A 13 39.46 -3.17 -20.13
N SER A 14 38.89 -1.99 -20.37
CA SER A 14 39.14 -1.16 -21.55
C SER A 14 40.33 -0.22 -21.32
N ASP A 15 41.45 -0.47 -21.99
CA ASP A 15 42.60 0.45 -22.03
C ASP A 15 42.29 1.70 -22.87
N GLN A 16 42.50 2.88 -22.28
CA GLN A 16 42.51 4.15 -23.00
C GLN A 16 43.93 4.48 -23.46
N SER A 17 44.13 4.46 -24.77
CA SER A 17 45.31 5.00 -25.44
C SER A 17 45.11 6.48 -25.81
N GLY A 18 46.05 7.33 -25.38
CA GLY A 18 46.70 8.32 -26.25
C GLY A 18 46.15 9.75 -26.27
N CYS A 19 46.80 10.63 -25.51
CA CYS A 19 47.23 11.95 -26.01
C CYS A 19 48.37 12.47 -25.12
N GLY A 20 49.55 12.64 -25.71
CA GLY A 20 50.75 13.07 -25.01
C GLY A 20 50.86 14.58 -24.91
N ASP A 21 51.59 15.05 -23.88
CA ASP A 21 52.60 16.06 -24.13
C ASP A 21 53.72 16.01 -23.06
N SER A 22 54.92 16.29 -23.55
CA SER A 22 56.22 16.03 -22.93
C SER A 22 56.73 17.12 -21.99
N THR A 23 57.57 16.71 -21.02
CA THR A 23 58.76 17.36 -20.40
C THR A 23 58.82 16.99 -18.90
N SER A 24 59.89 16.54 -18.25
CA SER A 24 61.32 16.32 -18.54
C SER A 24 61.95 15.60 -17.33
N ARG A 25 62.85 14.63 -17.58
CA ARG A 25 64.11 14.22 -16.86
C ARG A 25 64.22 14.40 -15.33
N GLU A 26 64.87 13.58 -14.50
CA GLU A 26 65.69 12.35 -14.45
C GLU A 26 65.83 12.10 -12.90
N TYR A 27 65.73 10.89 -12.33
CA TYR A 27 66.88 10.04 -11.99
C TYR A 27 66.42 8.73 -11.30
N ASP A 28 66.88 7.62 -11.88
CA ASP A 28 67.37 6.33 -11.38
C ASP A 28 66.96 5.69 -10.04
N GLY A 29 66.78 4.35 -10.08
CA GLY A 29 66.56 3.47 -8.91
C GLY A 29 65.85 2.16 -9.23
N THR A 30 66.54 1.23 -9.88
CA THR A 30 66.10 -0.12 -10.31
C THR A 30 65.73 -1.09 -9.18
N HIS A 31 64.68 -1.89 -9.35
CA HIS A 31 64.68 -3.35 -9.11
C HIS A 31 63.40 -4.02 -9.65
N GLU A 32 63.54 -4.78 -10.74
CA GLU A 32 62.61 -5.84 -11.15
C GLU A 32 63.21 -7.20 -10.76
N VAL A 33 62.37 -8.14 -10.32
CA VAL A 33 62.65 -9.57 -10.40
C VAL A 33 61.41 -10.28 -10.92
N ARG A 34 61.55 -10.90 -12.10
CA ARG A 34 60.71 -11.97 -12.63
C ARG A 34 61.24 -13.31 -12.15
N SER A 35 60.35 -14.27 -11.93
CA SER A 35 60.68 -15.67 -11.68
C SER A 35 60.07 -16.58 -12.75
N THR A 36 60.87 -17.56 -13.22
CA THR A 36 60.40 -18.85 -13.73
C THR A 36 61.56 -19.87 -13.76
N SER A 37 61.25 -21.05 -13.23
CA SER A 37 61.74 -22.43 -13.48
C SER A 37 63.21 -22.85 -13.21
N ASP A 38 63.40 -23.92 -12.42
CA ASP A 38 63.77 -25.29 -12.90
C ASP A 38 64.11 -26.26 -11.73
N ASP A 39 63.47 -27.45 -11.76
CA ASP A 39 63.91 -28.85 -11.54
C ASP A 39 64.61 -29.41 -10.26
N ASN A 40 64.00 -30.53 -9.78
CA ASN A 40 64.55 -31.87 -9.40
C ASN A 40 65.55 -32.02 -8.22
N ASP A 41 65.62 -33.10 -7.41
CA ASP A 41 65.09 -34.47 -7.44
C ASP A 41 65.34 -35.21 -6.09
N ASN A 42 64.75 -36.41 -5.97
CA ASN A 42 65.11 -37.62 -5.18
C ASN A 42 64.34 -38.04 -3.89
N ASP A 43 63.44 -39.02 -4.11
CA ASP A 43 63.42 -40.40 -3.56
C ASP A 43 63.36 -40.62 -2.02
N SER A 44 62.56 -41.55 -1.43
CA SER A 44 61.83 -42.73 -1.92
C SER A 44 61.05 -43.41 -0.78
N SER A 45 59.95 -44.12 -1.12
CA SER A 45 59.33 -45.30 -0.45
C SER A 45 58.76 -45.17 0.98
N GLY A 46 57.68 -45.83 1.43
CA GLY A 46 56.83 -46.86 0.86
C GLY A 46 56.13 -47.66 2.00
N SER A 47 54.88 -48.07 1.75
CA SER A 47 54.14 -49.18 2.37
C SER A 47 53.46 -49.04 3.75
N ALA A 48 52.18 -49.42 3.73
CA ALA A 48 51.38 -49.88 4.86
C ALA A 48 51.73 -51.33 5.25
N GLY A 49 51.53 -51.70 6.53
CA GLY A 49 51.69 -53.08 6.98
C GLY A 49 51.25 -53.30 8.43
N SER A 50 50.10 -53.95 8.56
CA SER A 50 49.48 -54.53 9.76
C SER A 50 50.22 -55.76 10.31
N GLY A 51 49.99 -56.08 11.59
CA GLY A 51 50.31 -57.38 12.23
C GLY A 51 50.58 -57.19 13.73
N THR A 52 49.61 -57.26 14.65
CA THR A 52 48.94 -58.46 15.20
C THR A 52 49.88 -59.62 15.52
N GLU A 53 50.04 -59.89 16.83
CA GLU A 53 50.13 -61.17 17.55
C GLU A 53 50.71 -60.85 18.95
N SER A 54 50.27 -61.40 20.08
CA SER A 54 49.86 -62.77 20.37
C SER A 54 49.05 -62.87 21.68
N ASN A 55 48.41 -64.02 21.80
CA ASN A 55 47.35 -64.42 22.72
C ASN A 55 47.89 -65.00 24.06
N ARG A 56 47.02 -64.96 25.09
CA ARG A 56 46.90 -65.85 26.29
C ARG A 56 47.83 -65.70 27.50
N GLY A 57 47.19 -65.49 28.66
CA GLY A 57 47.34 -66.43 29.79
C GLY A 57 47.33 -65.84 31.20
N SER A 58 46.25 -66.14 31.94
CA SER A 58 46.12 -66.34 33.40
C SER A 58 46.33 -65.19 34.40
N ASP A 59 45.25 -64.99 35.17
CA ASP A 59 45.18 -64.88 36.63
C ASP A 59 46.02 -63.83 37.38
N GLY A 60 45.28 -62.91 38.00
CA GLY A 60 45.28 -62.87 39.46
C GLY A 60 46.29 -61.96 40.15
N SER A 61 45.73 -60.85 40.65
CA SER A 61 46.06 -60.17 41.91
C SER A 61 47.31 -59.30 42.02
N ASP A 62 47.03 -58.12 42.57
CA ASP A 62 47.79 -57.38 43.57
C ASP A 62 48.93 -56.45 43.13
N SER A 63 48.49 -55.20 43.01
CA SER A 63 48.87 -54.09 43.91
C SER A 63 50.13 -53.28 43.59
N VAL A 64 49.84 -52.01 43.30
CA VAL A 64 50.41 -50.80 43.92
C VAL A 64 51.85 -50.41 43.54
N GLU A 65 51.87 -49.37 42.71
CA GLU A 65 52.76 -48.21 42.70
C GLU A 65 54.25 -48.41 42.94
N HIS A 66 55.04 -48.15 41.89
CA HIS A 66 56.22 -47.30 42.05
C HIS A 66 56.54 -46.51 40.78
N GLU A 67 56.65 -45.20 40.99
CA GLU A 67 57.01 -44.15 40.06
C GLU A 67 58.19 -44.49 39.14
N ARG A 68 58.02 -44.20 37.84
CA ARG A 68 59.12 -43.76 36.96
C ARG A 68 58.58 -42.71 35.98
N ARG A 69 58.79 -41.44 36.31
CA ARG A 69 58.71 -40.32 35.36
C ARG A 69 59.75 -40.52 34.26
N ARG A 70 59.31 -40.60 33.00
CA ARG A 70 60.13 -40.37 31.81
C ARG A 70 59.35 -39.53 30.81
N HIS A 71 59.97 -38.40 30.51
CA HIS A 71 59.85 -37.51 29.36
C HIS A 71 58.81 -37.85 28.29
N ASP A 72 57.77 -37.02 28.23
CA ASP A 72 57.18 -36.43 27.01
C ASP A 72 56.36 -35.18 27.39
N ASP A 73 56.96 -34.25 28.13
CA ASP A 73 56.36 -32.93 28.43
C ASP A 73 57.46 -31.86 28.40
N ASP A 74 57.95 -31.51 27.20
CA ASP A 74 58.56 -30.19 26.98
C ASP A 74 57.42 -29.16 26.98
N THR A 75 56.84 -28.95 28.17
CA THR A 75 55.94 -27.83 28.44
C THR A 75 56.80 -26.57 28.55
N THR A 76 57.08 -25.95 27.38
CA THR A 76 57.52 -24.56 27.33
C THR A 76 56.55 -23.74 28.17
N SER A 77 57.08 -23.08 29.20
CA SER A 77 56.37 -22.22 30.15
C SER A 77 55.26 -21.45 29.44
N GLY A 78 54.00 -21.78 29.76
CA GLY A 78 52.86 -20.99 29.29
C GLY A 78 53.10 -19.53 29.64
N SER A 79 52.85 -18.63 28.70
CA SER A 79 53.12 -17.19 28.80
C SER A 79 52.44 -16.48 29.98
N SER A 80 51.63 -17.19 30.76
CA SER A 80 51.08 -16.75 32.04
C SER A 80 52.09 -16.73 33.20
N GLY A 81 53.25 -17.41 33.09
CA GLY A 81 54.22 -17.51 34.18
C GLY A 81 55.16 -16.30 34.35
N ASP A 82 55.29 -15.45 33.32
CA ASP A 82 56.23 -14.31 33.29
C ASP A 82 55.60 -12.97 33.69
N PHE A 83 54.28 -12.92 33.87
CA PHE A 83 53.54 -11.72 34.28
C PHE A 83 52.77 -12.00 35.58
N GLY A 84 52.69 -11.02 36.48
CA GLY A 84 51.96 -11.16 37.75
C GLY A 84 50.46 -11.37 37.53
N ASP A 85 49.77 -11.95 38.52
CA ASP A 85 48.32 -12.24 38.49
C ASP A 85 47.43 -11.01 38.19
N ASP A 86 48.01 -9.81 38.28
CA ASP A 86 47.42 -8.51 37.96
C ASP A 86 47.40 -8.17 36.46
N VAL A 87 47.96 -9.02 35.58
CA VAL A 87 48.08 -8.80 34.14
C VAL A 87 47.24 -9.80 33.34
N GLU A 88 46.21 -9.31 32.66
CA GLU A 88 45.37 -10.11 31.77
C GLU A 88 46.06 -10.33 30.41
N LEU A 89 46.46 -11.57 30.13
CA LEU A 89 47.09 -11.96 28.87
C LEU A 89 46.03 -12.26 27.80
N VAL A 90 45.83 -11.32 26.86
CA VAL A 90 44.90 -11.50 25.73
C VAL A 90 45.67 -11.96 24.49
N ILE A 91 45.39 -13.19 24.02
CA ILE A 91 45.95 -13.74 22.78
C ILE A 91 44.90 -13.59 21.67
N GLY A 92 45.14 -12.69 20.72
CA GLY A 92 44.27 -12.46 19.57
C GLY A 92 44.83 -13.08 18.29
N GLU A 93 44.41 -14.30 17.94
CA GLU A 93 44.85 -14.98 16.70
C GLU A 93 44.08 -14.53 15.46
N VAL A 94 42.84 -14.09 15.62
CA VAL A 94 41.94 -13.67 14.54
C VAL A 94 41.47 -12.25 14.81
N ALA A 95 41.53 -11.38 13.79
CA ALA A 95 41.06 -10.01 13.93
C ALA A 95 39.55 -9.98 14.26
N ASN A 96 39.17 -9.18 15.25
CA ASN A 96 37.77 -9.02 15.68
C ASN A 96 36.88 -8.30 14.66
N GLN A 97 37.46 -7.83 13.55
CA GLN A 97 36.85 -6.98 12.54
C GLN A 97 37.28 -7.44 11.13
N SER A 98 36.34 -7.45 10.19
CA SER A 98 36.62 -7.76 8.78
C SER A 98 37.38 -6.61 8.09
N ILE A 99 38.16 -6.92 7.05
CA ILE A 99 38.90 -5.92 6.24
C ILE A 99 37.96 -4.88 5.60
N ASP A 100 36.72 -5.28 5.30
CA ASP A 100 35.71 -4.42 4.65
C ASP A 100 35.10 -3.40 5.63
N GLU A 101 35.21 -3.62 6.93
CA GLU A 101 34.75 -2.69 7.93
C GLU A 101 35.87 -1.68 8.22
N PRO A 102 35.62 -0.37 8.16
CA PRO A 102 36.67 0.61 8.36
C PRO A 102 37.06 0.69 9.85
N LEU A 103 38.35 0.77 10.16
CA LEU A 103 38.88 0.94 11.53
C LEU A 103 38.40 2.25 12.18
N VAL A 104 38.12 3.27 11.36
CA VAL A 104 37.54 4.54 11.76
C VAL A 104 36.25 4.72 10.99
N ALA A 105 35.13 4.86 11.69
CA ALA A 105 33.84 5.08 11.05
C ALA A 105 33.92 6.34 10.16
N GLY A 106 33.41 6.27 8.93
CA GLY A 106 33.50 7.40 7.97
C GLY A 106 32.87 8.72 8.48
N ARG A 107 31.97 8.64 9.49
CA ARG A 107 31.44 9.81 10.21
C ARG A 107 32.52 10.58 10.97
N ASP A 108 33.53 9.90 11.53
CA ASP A 108 34.61 10.53 12.29
C ASP A 108 35.65 11.17 11.38
N VAL A 109 35.91 10.58 10.21
CA VAL A 109 36.80 11.15 9.16
C VAL A 109 36.21 12.43 8.56
N ALA A 110 34.88 12.47 8.38
CA ALA A 110 34.18 13.65 7.87
C ALA A 110 34.36 14.89 8.77
N SER A 111 34.46 14.71 10.10
CA SER A 111 34.63 15.82 11.05
C SER A 111 35.99 16.52 10.95
N SER A 112 37.06 15.81 10.55
CA SER A 112 38.43 16.34 10.51
C SER A 112 38.82 16.95 9.16
N THR A 113 38.17 16.55 8.06
CA THR A 113 38.55 16.95 6.69
C THR A 113 37.66 18.05 6.08
N MET A 114 36.64 18.53 6.81
CA MET A 114 35.67 19.58 6.41
C MET A 114 36.26 21.00 6.35
N LYS A 115 37.42 21.20 5.71
CA LYS A 115 37.86 22.54 5.28
C LYS A 115 38.14 22.70 3.80
N ASN A 116 38.32 21.63 3.03
CA ASN A 116 38.53 21.75 1.58
C ASN A 116 38.01 20.52 0.83
N ARG A 117 37.08 20.74 -0.11
CA ARG A 117 36.39 19.79 -1.02
C ARG A 117 34.98 19.37 -0.57
N ARG A 118 34.01 20.22 -0.90
CA ARG A 118 32.66 19.76 -1.28
C ARG A 118 32.71 19.44 -2.76
N ASP A 119 32.58 18.16 -3.09
CA ASP A 119 32.06 17.59 -4.35
C ASP A 119 32.54 16.14 -4.44
N ALA A 120 31.82 15.23 -3.78
CA ALA A 120 31.78 13.80 -4.11
C ALA A 120 30.62 13.14 -3.38
N ALA A 121 29.83 12.39 -4.14
CA ALA A 121 28.60 11.71 -3.74
C ALA A 121 28.78 10.78 -2.55
N GLY A 122 27.89 10.91 -1.57
CA GLY A 122 27.64 9.94 -0.51
C GLY A 122 26.14 9.88 -0.27
N GLY A 123 25.54 8.71 -0.50
CA GLY A 123 24.08 8.50 -0.56
C GLY A 123 23.34 9.08 0.64
N LYS A 124 22.53 10.10 0.36
CA LYS A 124 21.54 10.68 1.27
C LYS A 124 20.17 10.37 0.69
N PHE A 125 19.50 9.36 1.26
CA PHE A 125 18.21 8.85 0.79
C PHE A 125 17.04 9.87 0.91
N LEU A 126 17.28 11.02 1.54
CA LEU A 126 16.40 12.18 1.53
C LEU A 126 17.26 13.44 1.33
N LEU A 127 16.94 14.23 0.32
CA LEU A 127 17.53 15.55 0.05
C LEU A 127 16.98 16.64 1.00
N GLU A 128 16.68 16.30 2.26
CA GLU A 128 16.00 17.20 3.20
C GLU A 128 16.95 18.06 4.07
N ASP A 129 18.28 17.89 3.95
CA ASP A 129 19.24 18.75 4.66
C ASP A 129 19.74 19.94 3.82
N ARG A 130 18.89 20.96 3.69
CA ARG A 130 19.36 22.35 3.67
C ARG A 130 18.69 23.15 4.78
N LEU A 131 19.06 22.84 6.02
CA LEU A 131 19.06 23.85 7.06
C LEU A 131 20.02 24.96 6.61
N VAL A 132 19.47 26.07 6.12
CA VAL A 132 20.25 27.30 5.92
C VAL A 132 20.83 27.66 7.28
N HIS A 133 22.17 27.69 7.36
CA HIS A 133 22.89 27.98 8.60
C HIS A 133 22.38 29.31 9.20
N PRO A 134 22.05 29.40 10.51
CA PRO A 134 21.47 30.61 11.12
C PRO A 134 22.35 31.87 11.09
N LEU A 135 23.55 31.79 10.52
CA LEU A 135 24.54 32.87 10.46
C LEU A 135 24.55 33.61 9.12
N LEU A 136 23.68 33.25 8.16
CA LEU A 136 23.58 33.92 6.85
C LEU A 136 22.37 34.87 6.70
N ILE A 137 21.64 35.14 7.78
CA ILE A 137 20.62 36.20 7.80
C ILE A 137 21.19 37.40 8.55
N GLY A 138 22.08 38.11 7.87
CA GLY A 138 22.46 39.46 8.23
C GLY A 138 21.92 40.41 7.17
N GLU A 139 20.65 40.80 7.29
CA GLU A 139 20.20 42.18 7.10
C GLU A 139 18.72 42.33 7.49
N VAL A 140 18.49 43.36 8.29
CA VAL A 140 17.20 43.77 8.85
C VAL A 140 16.27 44.21 7.72
N VAL A 141 15.11 43.57 7.60
CA VAL A 141 13.98 44.11 6.82
C VAL A 141 12.82 44.40 7.77
N SER A 142 12.29 45.60 7.60
CA SER A 142 11.24 46.28 8.34
C SER A 142 9.94 45.49 8.55
N LYS A 143 9.24 45.80 9.66
CA LYS A 143 7.89 45.34 10.01
C LYS A 143 6.86 45.64 8.90
N GLU A 144 6.62 44.66 8.04
CA GLU A 144 5.30 44.33 7.49
C GLU A 144 4.74 43.15 8.33
N PRO A 145 3.42 42.90 8.40
CA PRO A 145 2.91 41.72 9.11
C PRO A 145 3.61 40.48 8.54
N SER A 146 4.27 39.71 9.39
CA SER A 146 5.09 38.61 8.91
C SER A 146 4.19 37.61 8.18
N THR A 147 4.69 36.98 7.11
CA THR A 147 3.96 35.91 6.40
C THR A 147 3.47 34.81 7.34
N ARG A 148 4.13 34.64 8.50
CA ARG A 148 3.69 33.79 9.61
C ARG A 148 2.44 34.31 10.33
N ASP A 149 2.36 35.59 10.67
CA ASP A 149 1.16 36.17 11.31
C ASP A 149 -0.09 36.01 10.42
N PHE A 150 0.08 36.17 9.11
CA PHE A 150 -1.00 35.94 8.14
C PHE A 150 -1.39 34.47 8.03
N LEU A 151 -0.39 33.57 8.02
CA LEU A 151 -0.62 32.12 8.05
C LEU A 151 -1.38 31.73 9.32
N ASP A 152 -0.97 32.20 10.49
CA ASP A 152 -1.64 31.91 11.75
C ASP A 152 -3.09 32.44 11.81
N LEU A 153 -3.33 33.61 11.22
CA LEU A 153 -4.69 34.14 11.06
C LEU A 153 -5.56 33.23 10.17
N LEU A 154 -5.05 32.80 9.01
CA LEU A 154 -5.78 31.91 8.10
C LEU A 154 -6.02 30.53 8.73
N ARG A 155 -5.06 30.06 9.51
CA ARG A 155 -5.13 28.79 10.24
C ARG A 155 -6.25 28.75 11.26
N GLY A 156 -6.60 29.88 11.86
CA GLY A 156 -7.73 29.99 12.78
C GLY A 156 -9.13 29.99 12.13
N VAL A 157 -9.22 29.96 10.79
CA VAL A 157 -10.50 30.09 10.06
C VAL A 157 -10.81 28.80 9.27
N PRO A 158 -11.61 27.86 9.82
CA PRO A 158 -11.93 26.58 9.16
C PRO A 158 -12.62 26.75 7.80
N SER A 159 -13.44 27.77 7.63
CA SER A 159 -14.14 28.04 6.36
C SER A 159 -13.20 28.35 5.19
N ARG A 160 -11.94 28.71 5.47
CA ARG A 160 -10.90 28.98 4.45
C ARG A 160 -9.90 27.84 4.27
N GLN A 161 -10.17 26.68 4.87
CA GLN A 161 -9.33 25.50 4.75
C GLN A 161 -9.95 24.52 3.75
N ARG A 162 -9.12 23.89 2.93
CA ARG A 162 -9.52 22.83 2.00
C ARG A 162 -8.48 21.72 2.03
N ILE A 163 -8.90 20.46 2.18
CA ILE A 163 -8.01 19.30 2.05
C ILE A 163 -8.45 18.48 0.85
N VAL A 164 -7.53 18.25 -0.09
CA VAL A 164 -7.82 17.60 -1.35
C VAL A 164 -6.82 16.50 -1.65
N ALA A 165 -7.33 15.29 -1.93
CA ALA A 165 -6.50 14.18 -2.41
C ALA A 165 -6.48 14.13 -3.93
N VAL A 166 -5.33 13.86 -4.53
CA VAL A 166 -5.19 13.61 -5.97
C VAL A 166 -5.09 12.11 -6.18
N ALA A 167 -6.08 11.51 -6.84
CA ALA A 167 -6.20 10.07 -7.02
C ALA A 167 -6.48 9.71 -8.48
N GLY A 168 -6.20 8.47 -8.89
CA GLY A 168 -6.33 8.03 -10.28
C GLY A 168 -5.31 6.95 -10.65
N HIS A 169 -5.47 6.35 -11.82
CA HIS A 169 -4.64 5.23 -12.28
C HIS A 169 -3.17 5.60 -12.51
N LEU A 170 -2.31 4.58 -12.65
CA LEU A 170 -0.89 4.73 -12.91
C LEU A 170 -0.64 5.63 -14.13
N HIS A 171 0.33 6.54 -14.01
CA HIS A 171 0.70 7.50 -15.05
C HIS A 171 -0.41 8.41 -15.60
N HIS A 172 -1.59 8.53 -14.98
CA HIS A 172 -2.63 9.50 -15.36
C HIS A 172 -2.29 10.97 -15.02
N GLY A 173 -1.03 11.29 -14.70
CA GLY A 173 -0.58 12.67 -14.51
C GLY A 173 -0.92 13.31 -13.16
N LYS A 174 -1.22 12.53 -12.11
CA LYS A 174 -1.51 13.03 -10.75
C LYS A 174 -0.44 13.97 -10.20
N THR A 175 0.81 13.49 -10.16
CA THR A 175 1.98 14.26 -9.72
C THR A 175 2.16 15.53 -10.55
N SER A 176 2.07 15.37 -11.87
CA SER A 176 2.30 16.47 -12.80
C SER A 176 1.19 17.52 -12.71
N LEU A 177 -0.03 17.11 -12.37
CA LEU A 177 -1.14 18.01 -12.07
C LEU A 177 -0.87 18.79 -10.79
N LEU A 178 -0.41 18.12 -9.73
CA LEU A 178 -0.09 18.79 -8.47
C LEU A 178 1.08 19.77 -8.64
N SER A 179 2.13 19.38 -9.38
CA SER A 179 3.20 20.30 -9.78
C SER A 179 2.67 21.49 -10.59
N LEU A 180 1.67 21.30 -11.47
CA LEU A 180 1.06 22.39 -12.23
C LEU A 180 0.31 23.38 -11.31
N LEU A 181 -0.47 22.87 -10.36
CA LEU A 181 -1.21 23.68 -9.39
C LEU A 181 -0.29 24.43 -8.42
N LEU A 182 0.89 23.88 -8.12
CA LEU A 182 1.93 24.51 -7.30
C LEU A 182 2.89 25.41 -8.09
N GLY A 183 2.50 25.87 -9.29
CA GLY A 183 3.29 26.82 -10.08
C GLY A 183 4.56 26.22 -10.70
N GLY A 184 4.57 24.92 -10.98
CA GLY A 184 5.67 24.20 -11.62
C GLY A 184 6.84 23.85 -10.70
N ARG A 185 6.67 23.98 -9.38
CA ARG A 185 7.72 23.68 -8.41
C ARG A 185 7.75 22.18 -8.06
N ALA A 186 8.96 21.66 -7.86
CA ALA A 186 9.16 20.29 -7.40
C ALA A 186 8.90 20.22 -5.89
N TYR A 187 7.96 19.36 -5.48
CA TYR A 187 7.68 19.06 -4.08
C TYR A 187 8.09 17.63 -3.68
N ARG A 188 8.48 16.80 -4.67
CA ARG A 188 8.95 15.42 -4.45
C ARG A 188 10.46 15.35 -4.39
N GLN A 189 10.98 14.61 -3.42
CA GLN A 189 12.41 14.57 -3.11
C GLN A 189 12.95 13.17 -2.75
N ARG A 190 12.14 12.10 -2.89
CA ARG A 190 12.58 10.71 -2.60
C ARG A 190 13.27 10.10 -3.82
N GLU A 191 14.51 9.64 -3.65
CA GLU A 191 15.36 9.19 -4.76
C GLU A 191 14.82 7.94 -5.47
N ASP A 192 14.26 6.98 -4.70
CA ASP A 192 13.67 5.75 -5.22
C ASP A 192 12.46 6.01 -6.13
N GLU A 193 11.57 6.94 -5.78
CA GLU A 193 10.45 7.34 -6.62
C GLU A 193 10.90 8.05 -7.89
N VAL A 194 11.96 8.86 -7.81
CA VAL A 194 12.55 9.55 -8.96
C VAL A 194 13.21 8.55 -9.91
N GLU A 195 13.97 7.59 -9.38
CA GLU A 195 14.64 6.56 -10.18
C GLU A 195 13.62 5.61 -10.85
N ARG A 196 12.60 5.18 -10.11
CA ARG A 196 11.57 4.27 -10.63
C ARG A 196 10.51 4.97 -11.49
N GLY A 197 10.38 6.30 -11.40
CA GLY A 197 9.37 7.08 -12.11
C GLY A 197 7.93 6.82 -11.66
N ILE A 198 7.73 6.20 -10.49
CA ILE A 198 6.42 5.87 -9.92
C ILE A 198 6.29 6.44 -8.52
N SER A 199 5.05 6.71 -8.11
CA SER A 199 4.72 7.12 -6.75
C SER A 199 4.46 5.90 -5.92
N VAL A 200 5.17 5.79 -4.79
CA VAL A 200 5.09 4.68 -3.85
C VAL A 200 4.36 5.16 -2.60
N LYS A 201 4.82 6.26 -2.00
CA LYS A 201 4.24 6.80 -0.76
C LYS A 201 3.39 8.03 -1.03
N SER A 202 2.35 8.20 -0.23
CA SER A 202 1.54 9.41 -0.29
C SER A 202 2.26 10.61 0.36
N SER A 203 2.25 11.75 -0.32
CA SER A 203 2.92 12.97 0.15
C SER A 203 1.90 14.08 0.41
N VAL A 204 2.08 14.81 1.51
CA VAL A 204 1.23 15.93 1.90
C VAL A 204 1.99 17.24 1.75
N VAL A 205 1.35 18.23 1.13
CA VAL A 205 1.87 19.59 0.99
C VAL A 205 0.73 20.57 1.26
N THR A 206 0.96 21.53 2.14
CA THR A 206 0.02 22.61 2.46
C THR A 206 0.55 23.93 1.93
N GLU A 207 -0.26 24.67 1.20
CA GLU A 207 0.10 25.96 0.63
C GLU A 207 -0.99 27.01 0.80
N VAL A 208 -0.56 28.27 0.82
CA VAL A 208 -1.47 29.42 0.79
C VAL A 208 -1.76 29.75 -0.67
N VAL A 209 -3.02 29.59 -1.06
CA VAL A 209 -3.46 29.71 -2.46
C VAL A 209 -4.54 30.78 -2.61
N ALA A 210 -4.63 31.38 -3.79
CA ALA A 210 -5.70 32.30 -4.16
C ALA A 210 -6.10 32.07 -5.63
N GLY A 211 -7.38 32.25 -5.93
CA GLY A 211 -7.92 32.17 -7.28
C GLY A 211 -7.57 33.40 -8.13
N ALA A 212 -7.61 33.24 -9.44
CA ALA A 212 -7.37 34.32 -10.39
C ALA A 212 -8.50 35.37 -10.42
N HIS A 213 -9.77 34.93 -10.46
CA HIS A 213 -10.92 35.82 -10.74
C HIS A 213 -12.00 35.76 -9.66
N TYR A 214 -12.57 34.58 -9.37
CA TYR A 214 -13.70 34.44 -8.44
C TYR A 214 -13.27 34.55 -6.98
N GLU A 215 -12.30 33.72 -6.55
CA GLU A 215 -11.87 33.65 -5.16
C GLU A 215 -10.46 34.21 -4.96
N GLN A 216 -10.33 35.53 -5.13
CA GLN A 216 -9.06 36.24 -4.88
C GLN A 216 -8.64 36.26 -3.41
N THR A 217 -9.50 35.80 -2.50
CA THR A 217 -9.17 35.65 -1.09
C THR A 217 -8.24 34.47 -0.86
N SER A 218 -7.24 34.66 -0.01
CA SER A 218 -6.30 33.59 0.35
C SER A 218 -6.98 32.48 1.15
N HIS A 219 -6.73 31.25 0.73
CA HIS A 219 -7.17 30.00 1.33
C HIS A 219 -5.96 29.15 1.72
N LEU A 220 -6.12 28.32 2.73
CA LEU A 220 -5.12 27.32 3.11
C LEU A 220 -5.53 25.97 2.50
N MET A 221 -4.78 25.52 1.50
CA MET A 221 -5.09 24.30 0.77
C MET A 221 -4.05 23.23 1.03
N THR A 222 -4.49 22.07 1.49
CA THR A 222 -3.63 20.90 1.68
C THR A 222 -3.87 19.90 0.55
N PHE A 223 -2.82 19.59 -0.19
CA PHE A 223 -2.83 18.57 -1.23
C PHE A 223 -2.24 17.27 -0.69
N VAL A 224 -2.96 16.17 -0.91
CA VAL A 224 -2.52 14.81 -0.60
C VAL A 224 -2.33 14.06 -1.92
N ASP A 225 -1.09 13.82 -2.28
CA ASP A 225 -0.72 13.10 -3.50
C ASP A 225 -0.73 11.59 -3.22
N THR A 226 -1.46 10.81 -4.03
CA THR A 226 -1.61 9.36 -3.80
C THR A 226 -0.96 8.52 -4.91
N PRO A 227 -0.44 7.32 -4.58
CA PRO A 227 0.11 6.44 -5.58
C PRO A 227 -0.97 5.88 -6.53
N GLY A 228 -0.59 5.64 -7.78
CA GLY A 228 -1.50 5.16 -8.82
C GLY A 228 -1.45 3.66 -9.10
N HIS A 229 -0.40 2.99 -8.61
CA HIS A 229 -0.19 1.57 -8.85
C HIS A 229 -1.14 0.74 -7.97
N PRO A 230 -1.77 -0.34 -8.48
CA PRO A 230 -2.70 -1.17 -7.72
C PRO A 230 -2.14 -1.71 -6.40
N ASP A 231 -0.86 -2.12 -6.38
CA ASP A 231 -0.12 -2.62 -5.21
C ASP A 231 -0.11 -1.67 -4.01
N PHE A 232 -0.19 -0.36 -4.23
CA PHE A 232 -0.19 0.67 -3.18
C PHE A 232 -1.60 1.14 -2.83
N ALA A 233 -2.64 0.33 -3.08
CA ALA A 233 -4.02 0.70 -2.79
C ALA A 233 -4.29 1.01 -1.31
N ALA A 234 -3.61 0.34 -0.38
CA ALA A 234 -3.72 0.63 1.05
C ALA A 234 -3.18 2.03 1.41
N GLU A 235 -2.10 2.46 0.75
CA GLU A 235 -1.55 3.81 0.90
C GLU A 235 -2.54 4.87 0.41
N THR A 236 -3.19 4.62 -0.73
CA THR A 236 -4.24 5.49 -1.25
C THR A 236 -5.46 5.50 -0.32
N ALA A 237 -5.84 4.36 0.24
CA ALA A 237 -6.93 4.25 1.22
C ALA A 237 -6.67 5.13 2.46
N ALA A 238 -5.47 5.02 3.03
CA ALA A 238 -5.05 5.81 4.18
C ALA A 238 -5.06 7.31 3.88
N ALA A 239 -4.56 7.71 2.70
CA ALA A 239 -4.53 9.09 2.26
C ALA A 239 -5.93 9.70 2.04
N LEU A 240 -6.88 8.93 1.51
CA LEU A 240 -8.25 9.40 1.27
C LEU A 240 -8.97 9.79 2.56
N ARG A 241 -8.66 9.17 3.70
CA ARG A 241 -9.23 9.54 5.01
C ARG A 241 -8.87 10.94 5.48
N LEU A 242 -7.76 11.50 5.00
CA LEU A 242 -7.36 12.87 5.29
C LEU A 242 -8.16 13.89 4.48
N ALA A 243 -8.69 13.54 3.31
CA ALA A 243 -9.23 14.49 2.35
C ALA A 243 -10.72 14.79 2.49
N ASP A 244 -11.12 15.99 2.07
CA ASP A 244 -12.52 16.44 1.98
C ASP A 244 -13.12 16.21 0.59
N ALA A 245 -12.26 16.18 -0.43
CA ALA A 245 -12.62 15.92 -1.82
C ALA A 245 -11.47 15.23 -2.55
N VAL A 246 -11.79 14.55 -3.66
CA VAL A 246 -10.80 13.88 -4.51
C VAL A 246 -10.76 14.53 -5.90
N LEU A 247 -9.57 14.94 -6.34
CA LEU A 247 -9.29 15.22 -7.76
C LEU A 247 -9.00 13.91 -8.45
N PHE A 248 -10.00 13.37 -9.13
CA PHE A 248 -9.89 12.09 -9.81
C PHE A 248 -9.31 12.30 -11.21
N CYS A 249 -8.06 11.91 -11.40
CA CYS A 249 -7.30 12.12 -12.64
C CYS A 249 -7.55 10.98 -13.65
N VAL A 250 -8.03 11.36 -14.83
CA VAL A 250 -8.22 10.42 -15.96
C VAL A 250 -7.49 10.93 -17.18
N ASP A 251 -6.63 10.10 -17.78
CA ASP A 251 -5.95 10.42 -19.03
C ASP A 251 -6.97 10.51 -20.17
N ALA A 252 -6.96 11.62 -20.92
CA ALA A 252 -7.86 11.86 -22.03
C ALA A 252 -7.78 10.79 -23.13
N ALA A 253 -6.61 10.17 -23.35
CA ALA A 253 -6.40 9.14 -24.36
C ALA A 253 -6.83 7.75 -23.86
N GLU A 254 -6.41 7.35 -22.66
CA GLU A 254 -6.65 6.01 -22.12
C GLU A 254 -8.07 5.84 -21.55
N SER A 255 -8.71 6.93 -21.11
CA SER A 255 -10.03 6.92 -20.46
C SER A 255 -10.04 6.16 -19.13
N LEU A 256 -11.22 5.75 -18.65
CA LEU A 256 -11.37 5.05 -17.39
C LEU A 256 -10.86 3.60 -17.50
N THR A 257 -9.80 3.27 -16.76
CA THR A 257 -9.26 1.90 -16.66
C THR A 257 -9.94 1.11 -15.56
N SER A 258 -9.76 -0.23 -15.52
CA SER A 258 -10.45 -1.05 -14.51
C SER A 258 -9.96 -0.77 -13.08
N ASN A 259 -8.65 -0.50 -12.91
CA ASN A 259 -8.14 -0.01 -11.62
C ASN A 259 -8.67 1.39 -11.29
N GLY A 260 -8.90 2.25 -12.30
CA GLY A 260 -9.61 3.51 -12.11
C GLY A 260 -11.03 3.31 -11.56
N ALA A 261 -11.79 2.37 -12.14
CA ALA A 261 -13.12 1.98 -11.67
C ALA A 261 -13.09 1.43 -10.22
N ARG A 262 -12.13 0.56 -9.90
CA ARG A 262 -11.91 0.05 -8.53
C ARG A 262 -11.65 1.19 -7.53
N LEU A 263 -10.83 2.17 -7.93
CA LEU A 263 -10.53 3.33 -7.09
C LEU A 263 -11.75 4.25 -6.92
N LEU A 264 -12.55 4.47 -7.98
CA LEU A 264 -13.82 5.19 -7.87
C LEU A 264 -14.76 4.52 -6.88
N ARG A 265 -14.87 3.19 -6.95
CA ARG A 265 -15.69 2.41 -6.02
C ARG A 265 -15.26 2.63 -4.57
N GLN A 266 -13.96 2.61 -4.30
CA GLN A 266 -13.40 2.90 -2.98
C GLN A 266 -13.71 4.34 -2.53
N VAL A 267 -13.48 5.33 -3.38
CA VAL A 267 -13.73 6.75 -3.04
C VAL A 267 -15.21 7.00 -2.72
N VAL A 268 -16.13 6.44 -3.51
CA VAL A 268 -17.58 6.69 -3.39
C VAL A 268 -18.22 5.81 -2.32
N LEU A 269 -18.08 4.48 -2.40
CA LEU A 269 -18.81 3.56 -1.53
C LEU A 269 -18.16 3.37 -0.17
N GLN A 270 -16.82 3.32 -0.11
CA GLN A 270 -16.12 3.03 1.14
C GLN A 270 -15.86 4.29 1.94
N GLU A 271 -15.43 5.37 1.27
CA GLU A 271 -15.03 6.62 1.91
C GLU A 271 -16.10 7.72 1.81
N GLY A 272 -17.03 7.69 0.85
CA GLY A 272 -18.10 8.70 0.74
C GLY A 272 -17.62 10.11 0.40
N ILE A 273 -16.51 10.25 -0.34
CA ILE A 273 -15.88 11.54 -0.62
C ILE A 273 -16.36 12.11 -1.97
N PRO A 274 -16.73 13.40 -2.07
CA PRO A 274 -17.08 14.03 -3.34
C PRO A 274 -15.90 14.06 -4.31
N ILE A 275 -16.21 13.94 -5.61
CA ILE A 275 -15.22 13.82 -6.68
C ILE A 275 -15.28 15.04 -7.61
N VAL A 276 -14.11 15.56 -7.94
CA VAL A 276 -13.88 16.47 -9.06
C VAL A 276 -13.08 15.71 -10.12
N LEU A 277 -13.68 15.48 -11.28
CA LEU A 277 -13.02 14.77 -12.38
C LEU A 277 -12.04 15.71 -13.08
N VAL A 278 -10.76 15.36 -13.10
CA VAL A 278 -9.75 16.10 -13.87
C VAL A 278 -9.31 15.25 -15.05
N ILE A 279 -9.72 15.66 -16.26
CA ILE A 279 -9.29 15.03 -17.50
C ILE A 279 -7.91 15.59 -17.85
N THR A 280 -6.89 14.78 -17.61
CA THR A 280 -5.48 15.15 -17.79
C THR A 280 -4.99 14.78 -19.19
N LYS A 281 -3.82 15.30 -19.55
CA LYS A 281 -3.11 15.00 -20.81
C LYS A 281 -3.94 15.25 -22.07
N ILE A 282 -4.78 16.30 -22.07
CA ILE A 282 -5.56 16.69 -23.26
C ILE A 282 -4.67 17.00 -24.48
N ASP A 283 -3.39 17.31 -24.25
CA ASP A 283 -2.38 17.52 -25.28
C ASP A 283 -2.09 16.27 -26.11
N ARG A 284 -2.24 15.06 -25.57
CA ARG A 284 -2.11 13.80 -26.34
C ARG A 284 -3.17 13.69 -27.44
N LEU A 285 -4.37 14.23 -27.22
CA LEU A 285 -5.41 14.25 -28.26
C LEU A 285 -5.00 15.14 -29.45
N ILE A 286 -4.25 16.21 -29.17
CA ILE A 286 -3.85 17.24 -30.13
C ILE A 286 -2.55 16.86 -30.85
N MET A 287 -1.51 16.48 -30.09
CA MET A 287 -0.14 16.32 -30.60
C MET A 287 0.17 14.87 -30.99
N ASP A 288 -0.28 13.90 -30.18
CA ASP A 288 0.06 12.48 -30.38
C ASP A 288 -0.94 11.83 -31.34
N LEU A 289 -2.23 11.81 -30.96
CA LEU A 289 -3.31 11.20 -31.73
C LEU A 289 -3.75 12.06 -32.92
N LYS A 290 -3.48 13.37 -32.88
CA LYS A 290 -3.83 14.36 -33.91
C LYS A 290 -5.30 14.28 -34.34
N LEU A 291 -6.19 14.09 -33.36
CA LEU A 291 -7.61 13.96 -33.62
C LEU A 291 -8.19 15.29 -34.12
N PRO A 292 -9.16 15.28 -35.05
CA PRO A 292 -9.94 16.48 -35.33
C PRO A 292 -10.63 17.00 -34.06
N PRO A 293 -10.83 18.32 -33.89
CA PRO A 293 -11.43 18.90 -32.68
C PRO A 293 -12.80 18.29 -32.30
N LEU A 294 -13.60 17.90 -33.29
CA LEU A 294 -14.89 17.25 -33.06
C LEU A 294 -14.74 15.85 -32.44
N ASP A 295 -13.76 15.06 -32.90
CA ASP A 295 -13.53 13.71 -32.39
C ASP A 295 -12.83 13.76 -31.03
N ALA A 296 -11.96 14.74 -30.80
CA ALA A 296 -11.42 15.02 -29.48
C ALA A 296 -12.52 15.37 -28.48
N TYR A 297 -13.51 16.19 -28.85
CA TYR A 297 -14.67 16.46 -28.00
C TYR A 297 -15.48 15.19 -27.69
N ARG A 298 -15.72 14.35 -28.69
CA ARG A 298 -16.41 13.06 -28.49
C ARG A 298 -15.64 12.18 -27.51
N LYS A 299 -14.32 12.10 -27.63
CA LYS A 299 -13.46 11.36 -26.70
C LYS A 299 -13.55 11.91 -25.28
N LEU A 300 -13.45 13.23 -25.10
CA LEU A 300 -13.60 13.87 -23.78
C LEU A 300 -14.98 13.57 -23.16
N ARG A 301 -16.04 13.62 -23.96
CA ARG A 301 -17.38 13.25 -23.52
C ARG A 301 -17.48 11.77 -23.12
N MET A 302 -16.88 10.87 -23.89
CA MET A 302 -16.83 9.45 -23.54
C MET A 302 -16.15 9.21 -22.19
N VAL A 303 -15.12 9.99 -21.83
CA VAL A 303 -14.47 9.90 -20.51
C VAL A 303 -15.45 10.28 -19.39
N VAL A 304 -16.17 11.40 -19.55
CA VAL A 304 -17.19 11.83 -18.57
C VAL A 304 -18.30 10.80 -18.44
N ASP A 305 -18.81 10.31 -19.57
CA ASP A 305 -19.89 9.31 -19.61
C ASP A 305 -19.43 7.99 -18.96
N ALA A 306 -18.19 7.54 -19.21
CA ALA A 306 -17.63 6.33 -18.59
C ALA A 306 -17.56 6.43 -17.06
N VAL A 307 -17.10 7.56 -16.52
CA VAL A 307 -17.05 7.80 -15.06
C VAL A 307 -18.46 7.82 -14.46
N ASN A 308 -19.40 8.51 -15.10
CA ASN A 308 -20.78 8.57 -14.62
C ASN A 308 -21.51 7.23 -14.69
N ASN A 309 -21.25 6.43 -15.72
CA ASN A 309 -21.80 5.08 -15.85
C ASN A 309 -21.28 4.17 -14.73
N GLU A 310 -19.98 4.27 -14.42
CA GLU A 310 -19.38 3.52 -13.32
C GLU A 310 -19.97 3.94 -11.96
N ILE A 311 -20.07 5.24 -11.69
CA ILE A 311 -20.70 5.75 -10.45
C ILE A 311 -22.18 5.31 -10.36
N SER A 312 -22.89 5.30 -11.48
CA SER A 312 -24.29 4.85 -11.55
C SER A 312 -24.43 3.34 -11.31
N SER A 313 -23.41 2.55 -11.64
CA SER A 313 -23.39 1.10 -11.42
C SER A 313 -23.36 0.73 -9.93
N PHE A 314 -22.91 1.64 -9.07
CA PHE A 314 -22.81 1.43 -7.62
C PHE A 314 -24.16 1.51 -6.89
N GLY A 315 -25.20 2.03 -7.55
CA GLY A 315 -26.57 2.09 -7.01
C GLY A 315 -27.19 3.50 -6.98
N SER A 316 -28.50 3.57 -6.75
CA SER A 316 -29.29 4.81 -6.87
C SER A 316 -28.94 5.92 -5.86
N GLY A 317 -28.27 5.58 -4.76
CA GLY A 317 -27.80 6.54 -3.76
C GLY A 317 -26.58 7.37 -4.19
N CYS A 318 -25.94 7.03 -5.30
CA CYS A 318 -24.69 7.66 -5.75
C CYS A 318 -24.89 8.89 -6.67
N SER A 319 -26.13 9.34 -6.88
CA SER A 319 -26.43 10.50 -7.73
C SER A 319 -25.73 11.82 -7.32
N PRO A 320 -25.45 12.11 -6.03
CA PRO A 320 -24.72 13.33 -5.65
C PRO A 320 -23.26 13.35 -6.11
N PHE A 321 -22.69 12.19 -6.47
CA PHE A 321 -21.29 12.06 -6.89
C PHE A 321 -21.12 12.17 -8.42
N LEU A 322 -22.21 12.31 -9.18
CA LEU A 322 -22.15 12.44 -10.64
C LEU A 322 -21.43 13.72 -11.05
N VAL A 323 -20.58 13.60 -12.06
CA VAL A 323 -19.73 14.69 -12.55
C VAL A 323 -20.24 15.24 -13.87
N SER A 324 -20.18 16.57 -14.03
CA SER A 324 -20.61 17.26 -15.25
C SER A 324 -19.80 18.55 -15.44
N PRO A 325 -19.29 18.82 -16.65
CA PRO A 325 -18.64 20.09 -16.95
C PRO A 325 -19.55 21.31 -16.79
N LEU A 326 -20.87 21.14 -16.79
CA LEU A 326 -21.83 22.22 -16.56
C LEU A 326 -21.93 22.63 -15.09
N ASN A 327 -21.58 21.72 -14.17
CA ASN A 327 -21.62 21.95 -12.73
C ASN A 327 -20.23 22.36 -12.17
N GLY A 328 -19.24 22.60 -13.04
CA GLY A 328 -17.86 22.86 -12.63
C GLY A 328 -17.09 21.64 -12.11
N THR A 329 -17.75 20.48 -11.91
CA THR A 329 -17.12 19.26 -11.34
C THR A 329 -16.20 18.51 -12.30
N VAL A 330 -16.07 18.96 -13.55
CA VAL A 330 -15.12 18.42 -14.53
C VAL A 330 -14.15 19.51 -14.98
N CYS A 331 -12.85 19.26 -14.78
CA CYS A 331 -11.75 20.12 -15.20
C CYS A 331 -10.97 19.49 -16.36
N PHE A 332 -10.45 20.33 -17.25
CA PHE A 332 -9.57 19.93 -18.35
C PHE A 332 -8.17 20.44 -18.08
N ALA A 333 -7.18 19.55 -18.08
CA ALA A 333 -5.82 19.90 -17.73
C ALA A 333 -4.76 19.21 -18.61
N SER A 334 -3.63 19.88 -18.78
CA SER A 334 -2.39 19.27 -19.26
C SER A 334 -1.21 19.98 -18.64
N SER A 335 -0.39 19.22 -17.91
CA SER A 335 0.87 19.65 -17.33
C SER A 335 1.95 19.93 -18.38
N ASN A 336 1.89 19.24 -19.52
CA ASN A 336 2.91 19.34 -20.56
C ASN A 336 2.84 20.69 -21.27
N ILE A 337 1.64 21.05 -21.75
CA ILE A 337 1.38 22.36 -22.39
C ILE A 337 1.01 23.45 -21.38
N GLY A 338 0.84 23.13 -20.10
CA GLY A 338 0.58 24.10 -19.03
C GLY A 338 -0.80 24.75 -19.12
N CYS A 339 -1.87 23.94 -19.21
CA CYS A 339 -3.25 24.43 -19.18
C CYS A 339 -4.06 23.77 -18.05
N PHE A 340 -4.93 24.55 -17.44
CA PHE A 340 -5.98 24.07 -16.55
C PHE A 340 -7.19 24.99 -16.73
N PHE A 341 -8.36 24.43 -17.05
CA PHE A 341 -9.59 25.23 -17.20
C PHE A 341 -10.85 24.39 -16.98
N THR A 342 -11.94 25.08 -16.63
CA THR A 342 -13.33 24.59 -16.65
C THR A 342 -14.12 25.38 -17.68
N THR A 343 -15.37 25.00 -17.92
CA THR A 343 -16.29 25.79 -18.76
C THR A 343 -16.50 27.20 -18.18
N GLU A 344 -16.53 27.33 -16.85
CA GLU A 344 -16.71 28.58 -16.13
C GLU A 344 -15.48 29.50 -16.24
N THR A 345 -14.28 28.99 -15.95
CA THR A 345 -13.06 29.81 -16.06
C THR A 345 -12.80 30.22 -17.51
N PHE A 346 -13.16 29.37 -18.48
CA PHE A 346 -13.06 29.74 -19.89
C PHE A 346 -14.11 30.79 -20.31
N ALA A 347 -15.34 30.71 -19.79
CA ALA A 347 -16.38 31.70 -20.03
C ALA A 347 -16.03 33.08 -19.44
N LEU A 348 -15.41 33.11 -18.25
CA LEU A 348 -14.88 34.34 -17.66
C LEU A 348 -13.87 35.05 -18.56
N LYS A 349 -12.98 34.29 -19.20
CA LYS A 349 -12.02 34.87 -20.16
C LYS A 349 -12.72 35.57 -21.30
N TYR A 350 -13.80 34.98 -21.84
CA TYR A 350 -14.63 35.63 -22.85
C TYR A 350 -15.28 36.91 -22.32
N SER A 351 -15.84 36.89 -21.12
CA SER A 351 -16.46 38.07 -20.50
C SER A 351 -15.46 39.20 -20.24
N SER A 352 -14.24 38.87 -19.79
CA SER A 352 -13.16 39.84 -19.56
C SER A 352 -12.73 40.57 -20.84
N LYS A 353 -12.77 39.88 -21.98
CA LYS A 353 -12.43 40.45 -23.30
C LYS A 353 -13.64 41.10 -23.98
N TYR A 354 -14.84 40.57 -23.75
CA TYR A 354 -16.11 41.03 -24.31
C TYR A 354 -17.11 41.27 -23.16
N PRO A 355 -17.13 42.48 -22.57
CA PRO A 355 -17.95 42.78 -21.39
C PRO A 355 -19.46 42.63 -21.59
N SER A 356 -19.93 42.51 -22.84
CA SER A 356 -21.34 42.26 -23.17
C SER A 356 -21.76 40.80 -22.99
N VAL A 357 -20.84 39.89 -22.69
CA VAL A 357 -21.09 38.45 -22.53
C VAL A 357 -21.16 38.10 -21.05
N ASP A 358 -22.31 37.56 -20.62
CA ASP A 358 -22.46 36.97 -19.29
C ASP A 358 -21.73 35.63 -19.20
N ALA A 359 -20.77 35.53 -18.27
CA ALA A 359 -19.96 34.33 -18.08
C ALA A 359 -20.78 33.12 -17.61
N ILE A 360 -21.79 33.33 -16.75
CA ILE A 360 -22.60 32.23 -16.19
C ILE A 360 -23.52 31.66 -17.27
N ALA A 361 -24.24 32.53 -17.99
CA ALA A 361 -25.07 32.08 -19.10
C ALA A 361 -24.24 31.38 -20.20
N LEU A 362 -23.04 31.87 -20.47
CA LEU A 362 -22.13 31.24 -21.44
C LEU A 362 -21.66 29.87 -20.96
N SER A 363 -21.21 29.72 -19.71
CA SER A 363 -20.67 28.44 -19.20
C SER A 363 -21.68 27.30 -19.30
N GLN A 364 -22.95 27.60 -19.03
CA GLN A 364 -24.06 26.63 -19.13
C GLN A 364 -24.39 26.21 -20.57
N GLN A 365 -23.95 26.97 -21.58
CA GLN A 365 -24.17 26.68 -23.00
C GLN A 365 -22.92 26.13 -23.70
N LEU A 366 -21.77 26.09 -23.02
CA LEU A 366 -20.50 25.64 -23.60
C LEU A 366 -20.41 24.12 -23.76
N TRP A 367 -21.16 23.33 -23.00
CA TRP A 367 -21.07 21.87 -23.03
C TRP A 367 -22.39 21.20 -23.41
N GLY A 368 -22.31 20.11 -24.18
CA GLY A 368 -23.45 19.27 -24.53
C GLY A 368 -23.92 19.46 -25.98
N GLN A 369 -25.21 19.18 -26.22
CA GLN A 369 -25.81 19.24 -27.56
C GLN A 369 -26.24 20.66 -27.97
N VAL A 370 -25.38 21.64 -27.75
CA VAL A 370 -25.61 23.05 -28.09
C VAL A 370 -24.61 23.47 -29.15
N THR A 371 -25.05 24.18 -30.18
CA THR A 371 -24.22 24.81 -31.21
C THR A 371 -24.33 26.34 -31.10
N PHE A 372 -23.31 27.05 -31.59
CA PHE A 372 -23.31 28.50 -31.70
C PHE A 372 -23.36 28.90 -33.19
N GLU A 373 -24.52 29.38 -33.64
CA GLU A 373 -24.77 29.76 -35.04
C GLU A 373 -25.48 31.12 -35.09
N GLU A 374 -25.10 31.98 -36.03
CA GLU A 374 -25.73 33.30 -36.25
C GLU A 374 -25.83 34.18 -34.97
N GLY A 375 -24.87 34.04 -34.05
CA GLY A 375 -24.83 34.79 -32.80
C GLY A 375 -25.79 34.28 -31.72
N ARG A 376 -26.38 33.09 -31.87
CA ARG A 376 -27.28 32.48 -30.89
C ARG A 376 -26.88 31.04 -30.57
N PHE A 377 -27.19 30.61 -29.36
CA PHE A 377 -27.08 29.21 -28.94
C PHE A 377 -28.35 28.46 -29.33
N VAL A 378 -28.19 27.39 -30.09
CA VAL A 378 -29.28 26.55 -30.60
C VAL A 378 -28.97 25.09 -30.29
N ARG A 379 -30.00 24.28 -30.02
CA ARG A 379 -29.81 22.83 -29.84
C ARG A 379 -29.40 22.19 -31.17
N ILE A 380 -28.42 21.30 -31.11
CA ILE A 380 -27.91 20.59 -32.30
C ILE A 380 -29.04 19.72 -32.88
N THR A 381 -29.34 19.93 -34.16
CA THR A 381 -30.32 19.13 -34.92
C THR A 381 -29.66 18.35 -36.05
N ASN A 382 -28.55 18.85 -36.59
CA ASN A 382 -27.85 18.28 -37.74
C ASN A 382 -26.44 17.80 -37.36
N PHE A 383 -26.00 16.68 -37.95
CA PHE A 383 -24.65 16.13 -37.73
C PHE A 383 -23.50 17.03 -38.20
N ARG A 384 -23.78 18.01 -39.06
CA ARG A 384 -22.78 19.00 -39.53
C ARG A 384 -22.52 20.11 -38.51
N GLN A 385 -23.46 20.35 -37.59
CA GLN A 385 -23.33 21.39 -36.58
C GLN A 385 -22.32 20.95 -35.54
N LYS A 386 -21.36 21.83 -35.25
CA LYS A 386 -20.32 21.57 -34.26
C LYS A 386 -20.80 22.02 -32.89
N PRO A 387 -20.54 21.25 -31.82
CA PRO A 387 -20.82 21.70 -30.47
C PRO A 387 -20.12 23.03 -30.14
N SER A 388 -20.76 23.85 -29.32
CA SER A 388 -20.23 25.12 -28.82
C SER A 388 -18.85 24.95 -28.16
N PHE A 389 -18.63 23.85 -27.43
CA PHE A 389 -17.32 23.50 -26.88
C PHE A 389 -16.24 23.40 -27.96
N VAL A 390 -16.58 22.81 -29.11
CA VAL A 390 -15.63 22.62 -30.21
C VAL A 390 -15.28 23.96 -30.84
N THR A 391 -16.28 24.79 -31.14
CA THR A 391 -16.09 26.06 -31.84
C THR A 391 -15.43 27.13 -30.97
N LEU A 392 -15.79 27.20 -29.69
CA LEU A 392 -15.34 28.24 -28.77
C LEU A 392 -14.13 27.81 -27.91
N VAL A 393 -13.92 26.52 -27.63
CA VAL A 393 -12.82 26.08 -26.75
C VAL A 393 -11.74 25.33 -27.54
N LEU A 394 -12.10 24.21 -28.17
CA LEU A 394 -11.09 23.33 -28.77
C LEU A 394 -10.47 23.90 -30.05
N GLU A 395 -11.25 24.46 -30.98
CA GLU A 395 -10.69 25.01 -32.22
C GLU A 395 -9.67 26.14 -31.96
N PRO A 396 -9.94 27.12 -31.08
CA PRO A 396 -8.93 28.09 -30.67
C PRO A 396 -7.69 27.45 -30.04
N LEU A 397 -7.87 26.49 -29.13
CA LEU A 397 -6.76 25.81 -28.47
C LEU A 397 -5.87 25.07 -29.49
N TYR A 398 -6.48 24.35 -30.44
CA TYR A 398 -5.77 23.66 -31.52
C TYR A 398 -4.97 24.63 -32.39
N LYS A 399 -5.56 25.79 -32.73
CA LYS A 399 -4.86 26.84 -33.50
C LYS A 399 -3.67 27.40 -32.74
N VAL A 400 -3.81 27.67 -31.44
CA VAL A 400 -2.71 28.14 -30.59
C VAL A 400 -1.57 27.12 -30.58
N VAL A 401 -1.86 25.84 -30.32
CA VAL A 401 -0.84 24.78 -30.30
C VAL A 401 -0.17 24.62 -31.67
N ALA A 402 -0.93 24.57 -32.76
CA ALA A 402 -0.40 24.39 -34.11
C ALA A 402 0.49 25.55 -34.58
N HIS A 403 0.09 26.80 -34.32
CA HIS A 403 0.88 27.97 -34.71
C HIS A 403 2.16 28.12 -33.86
N SER A 404 2.13 27.66 -32.61
CA SER A 404 3.31 27.63 -31.75
C SER A 404 4.31 26.56 -32.18
N LEU A 405 3.84 25.35 -32.54
CA LEU A 405 4.69 24.27 -33.05
C LEU A 405 5.35 24.62 -34.40
N THR A 406 4.67 25.39 -35.25
CA THR A 406 5.20 25.84 -36.55
C THR A 406 6.13 27.06 -36.46
N GLY A 407 6.38 27.60 -35.26
CA GLY A 407 7.26 28.75 -35.05
C GLY A 407 6.70 30.09 -35.53
N LYS A 408 5.44 30.15 -35.96
CA LYS A 408 4.76 31.38 -36.42
C LYS A 408 3.96 32.06 -35.31
N GLY A 409 4.08 31.60 -34.07
CA GLY A 409 3.32 32.11 -32.92
C GLY A 409 3.45 33.62 -32.73
N SER A 410 4.68 34.17 -32.79
CA SER A 410 4.91 35.61 -32.61
C SER A 410 4.30 36.48 -33.72
N GLN A 411 4.18 35.94 -34.94
CA GLN A 411 3.63 36.65 -36.09
C GLN A 411 2.10 36.57 -36.16
N VAL A 412 1.52 35.43 -35.77
CA VAL A 412 0.09 35.13 -35.97
C VAL A 412 -0.73 35.30 -34.69
N LEU A 413 -0.19 34.93 -33.52
CA LEU A 413 -0.94 34.92 -32.26
C LEU A 413 -0.75 36.23 -31.49
N SER A 414 0.50 36.60 -31.17
CA SER A 414 0.80 37.79 -30.38
C SER A 414 2.26 38.19 -30.46
N ASN A 415 2.53 39.49 -30.60
CA ASN A 415 3.87 40.06 -30.55
C ASN A 415 4.54 39.92 -29.17
N LYS A 416 3.78 39.56 -28.12
CA LYS A 416 4.32 39.31 -26.77
C LYS A 416 5.06 37.96 -26.66
N LEU A 417 4.93 37.09 -27.66
CA LEU A 417 5.61 35.81 -27.70
C LEU A 417 7.07 35.97 -28.12
N ASN A 418 7.96 35.35 -27.37
CA ASN A 418 9.39 35.38 -27.68
C ASN A 418 9.71 34.64 -29.00
N PRO A 419 10.59 35.20 -29.86
CA PRO A 419 11.05 34.51 -31.07
C PRO A 419 12.01 33.34 -30.74
N LEU A 420 12.11 32.37 -31.67
CA LEU A 420 12.99 31.19 -31.60
C LEU A 420 14.49 31.57 -31.52
N PRO A 421 15.39 30.71 -30.96
CA PRO A 421 15.24 29.26 -30.78
C PRO A 421 14.90 28.83 -29.35
N ARG A 422 13.78 28.11 -29.19
CA ARG A 422 13.35 27.41 -27.97
C ARG A 422 12.85 26.02 -28.35
N GLY A 423 12.84 25.08 -27.40
CA GLY A 423 12.20 23.78 -27.60
C GLY A 423 10.71 23.96 -27.95
N PRO A 424 10.15 23.12 -28.85
CA PRO A 424 8.79 23.28 -29.36
C PRO A 424 7.74 23.25 -28.24
N ILE A 425 7.92 22.39 -27.23
CA ILE A 425 7.02 22.26 -26.09
C ILE A 425 7.04 23.52 -25.22
N SER A 426 8.21 24.12 -24.99
CA SER A 426 8.33 25.36 -24.20
C SER A 426 7.63 26.54 -24.90
N ALA A 427 7.74 26.62 -26.23
CA ALA A 427 7.04 27.64 -27.02
C ALA A 427 5.52 27.44 -26.98
N VAL A 428 5.04 26.19 -27.06
CA VAL A 428 3.62 25.86 -26.88
C VAL A 428 3.15 26.25 -25.48
N ARG A 429 3.91 25.93 -24.44
CA ARG A 429 3.55 26.24 -23.05
C ARG A 429 3.37 27.75 -22.82
N GLU A 430 4.29 28.56 -23.31
CA GLU A 430 4.20 30.03 -23.22
C GLU A 430 2.96 30.57 -23.95
N ALA A 431 2.69 30.08 -25.16
CA ALA A 431 1.53 30.51 -25.94
C ALA A 431 0.21 30.07 -25.33
N VAL A 432 0.16 28.85 -24.79
CA VAL A 432 -1.00 28.32 -24.08
C VAL A 432 -1.20 29.09 -22.78
N GLN A 433 -0.15 29.42 -22.02
CA GLN A 433 -0.25 30.24 -20.81
C GLN A 433 -0.75 31.67 -21.12
N LEU A 434 -0.33 32.26 -22.25
CA LEU A 434 -0.88 33.56 -22.68
C LEU A 434 -2.37 33.48 -23.06
N PHE A 435 -2.84 32.34 -23.55
CA PHE A 435 -4.23 32.14 -23.98
C PHE A 435 -5.14 31.70 -22.82
N CYS A 436 -4.71 30.71 -22.06
CA CYS A 436 -5.41 30.09 -20.93
C CYS A 436 -5.10 30.74 -19.58
N GLY A 437 -4.21 31.73 -19.49
CA GLY A 437 -3.80 32.33 -18.22
C GLY A 437 -2.81 31.46 -17.44
N ASP A 438 -2.51 31.87 -16.21
CA ASP A 438 -1.68 31.07 -15.31
C ASP A 438 -2.45 29.80 -14.89
N PRO A 439 -1.98 28.59 -15.26
CA PRO A 439 -2.69 27.36 -14.96
C PRO A 439 -2.82 27.09 -13.46
N ALA A 440 -1.91 27.60 -12.62
CA ALA A 440 -2.00 27.42 -11.18
C ALA A 440 -3.18 28.22 -10.60
N LEU A 441 -3.20 29.53 -10.87
CA LEU A 441 -4.22 30.43 -10.35
C LEU A 441 -5.61 30.13 -10.91
N GLU A 442 -5.70 29.85 -12.21
CA GLU A 442 -6.95 29.47 -12.87
C GLU A 442 -7.46 28.11 -12.38
N GLY A 443 -6.53 27.19 -12.08
CA GLY A 443 -6.88 25.89 -11.51
C GLY A 443 -7.37 25.99 -10.09
N ILE A 444 -6.71 26.75 -9.23
CA ILE A 444 -7.15 27.01 -7.86
C ILE A 444 -8.54 27.68 -7.87
N ASP A 445 -8.76 28.67 -8.73
CA ASP A 445 -10.06 29.36 -8.84
C ASP A 445 -11.20 28.40 -9.21
N ALA A 446 -10.95 27.53 -10.20
CA ALA A 446 -11.90 26.49 -10.61
C ALA A 446 -12.20 25.49 -9.49
N LEU A 447 -11.19 25.11 -8.71
CA LEU A 447 -11.34 24.14 -7.64
C LEU A 447 -12.09 24.73 -6.45
N LEU A 448 -11.75 25.94 -6.01
CA LEU A 448 -12.36 26.58 -4.85
C LEU A 448 -13.89 26.75 -4.99
N ASN A 449 -14.38 26.98 -6.21
CA ASN A 449 -15.81 27.09 -6.49
C ASN A 449 -16.61 25.81 -6.16
N VAL A 450 -15.97 24.63 -6.28
CA VAL A 450 -16.64 23.32 -6.16
C VAL A 450 -16.30 22.62 -4.85
N LEU A 451 -15.13 22.89 -4.29
CA LEU A 451 -14.61 22.16 -3.13
C LEU A 451 -15.40 22.48 -1.84
N PRO A 452 -15.84 21.44 -1.10
CA PRO A 452 -16.56 21.64 0.16
C PRO A 452 -15.62 22.18 1.25
N ALA A 453 -16.20 22.87 2.23
CA ALA A 453 -15.51 23.20 3.48
C ALA A 453 -15.25 21.94 4.33
N THR A 454 -14.23 22.01 5.18
CA THR A 454 -13.71 20.90 6.03
C THR A 454 -14.74 20.34 7.03
N ASP A 455 -15.69 21.17 7.47
CA ASP A 455 -16.55 20.88 8.62
C ASP A 455 -17.44 19.64 8.40
N LYS A 456 -18.01 19.49 7.20
CA LYS A 456 -18.90 18.38 6.87
C LYS A 456 -18.17 17.03 6.96
N ARG A 457 -16.94 16.98 6.45
CA ARG A 457 -16.13 15.76 6.45
C ARG A 457 -15.62 15.43 7.84
N SER A 458 -15.18 16.44 8.61
CA SER A 458 -14.75 16.24 9.99
C SER A 458 -15.90 15.71 10.87
N ALA A 459 -17.11 16.24 10.70
CA ALA A 459 -18.31 15.72 11.39
C ALA A 459 -18.64 14.28 10.99
N TRP A 460 -18.59 13.96 9.70
CA TRP A 460 -18.81 12.58 9.23
C TRP A 460 -17.77 11.61 9.81
N LEU A 461 -16.48 11.96 9.78
CA LEU A 461 -15.42 11.14 10.37
C LEU A 461 -15.63 10.96 11.87
N LYS A 462 -15.98 12.03 12.60
CA LYS A 462 -16.31 11.96 14.03
C LYS A 462 -17.41 10.93 14.31
N THR A 463 -18.46 10.89 13.50
CA THR A 463 -19.53 9.87 13.60
C THR A 463 -19.03 8.47 13.26
N GLN A 464 -18.22 8.29 12.21
CA GLN A 464 -17.73 6.96 11.80
C GLN A 464 -16.79 6.33 12.83
N TYR A 465 -15.90 7.14 13.43
CA TYR A 465 -15.01 6.70 14.51
C TYR A 465 -15.70 6.68 15.89
N ARG A 466 -16.98 7.07 15.97
CA ARG A 466 -17.78 7.18 17.21
C ARG A 466 -17.12 8.04 18.29
N LEU A 467 -16.51 9.14 17.86
CA LEU A 467 -15.82 10.08 18.74
C LEU A 467 -16.81 11.10 19.32
N ASN A 468 -17.48 10.74 20.41
CA ASN A 468 -18.47 11.59 21.09
C ASN A 468 -17.81 12.58 22.08
N VAL A 469 -16.88 13.41 21.59
CA VAL A 469 -16.19 14.44 22.38
C VAL A 469 -16.89 15.79 22.17
N GLU A 470 -17.71 16.23 23.12
CA GLU A 470 -18.48 17.49 23.00
C GLU A 470 -17.85 18.69 23.71
N GLU A 471 -16.88 18.44 24.61
CA GLU A 471 -16.22 19.48 25.39
C GLU A 471 -15.41 20.46 24.52
N GLU A 472 -15.48 21.75 24.84
CA GLU A 472 -14.86 22.83 24.05
C GLU A 472 -13.33 22.82 24.07
N ASP A 473 -12.71 22.45 25.19
CA ASP A 473 -11.25 22.39 25.39
C ASP A 473 -10.64 21.02 25.05
N SER A 474 -11.43 20.13 24.48
CA SER A 474 -10.99 18.78 24.10
C SER A 474 -10.65 18.72 22.61
N ALA A 475 -9.57 18.02 22.28
CA ALA A 475 -9.10 17.86 20.91
C ALA A 475 -9.27 16.39 20.47
N ALA A 476 -9.85 16.17 19.30
CA ALA A 476 -9.94 14.83 18.70
C ALA A 476 -9.32 14.85 17.31
N ALA A 477 -8.47 13.87 17.02
CA ALA A 477 -7.72 13.80 15.77
C ALA A 477 -7.52 12.35 15.31
N ILE A 478 -7.26 12.16 14.03
CA ILE A 478 -6.91 10.86 13.43
C ILE A 478 -5.58 10.94 12.71
N ALA A 479 -4.80 9.87 12.76
CA ALA A 479 -3.52 9.74 12.07
C ALA A 479 -3.51 8.46 11.22
N PRO A 480 -4.04 8.50 9.98
CA PRO A 480 -4.09 7.33 9.12
C PRO A 480 -2.76 7.03 8.42
N ILE A 481 -1.77 7.93 8.47
CA ILE A 481 -0.46 7.77 7.82
C ILE A 481 0.63 8.05 8.83
N ILE A 482 1.59 7.14 8.91
CA ILE A 482 2.83 7.33 9.68
C ILE A 482 4.02 7.25 8.73
N ARG A 483 5.02 8.09 8.99
CA ARG A 483 6.25 8.17 8.23
C ARG A 483 7.45 8.13 9.14
N SER A 484 8.58 7.76 8.53
CA SER A 484 9.87 7.73 9.19
C SER A 484 10.90 8.49 8.35
N GLN A 485 11.74 9.25 9.05
CA GLN A 485 12.91 9.98 8.56
C GLN A 485 14.14 9.51 9.33
N ASN A 486 15.34 9.88 8.85
CA ASN A 486 16.61 9.60 9.51
C ASN A 486 16.79 8.12 9.91
N ASN A 487 16.54 7.19 8.98
CA ASN A 487 16.69 5.74 9.17
C ASN A 487 15.83 5.12 10.29
N GLY A 488 14.72 5.74 10.69
CA GLY A 488 13.90 5.22 11.80
C GLY A 488 13.93 6.09 13.06
N GLU A 489 14.92 6.97 13.19
CA GLU A 489 15.17 7.76 14.40
C GLU A 489 14.05 8.77 14.66
N GLU A 490 13.51 9.38 13.61
CA GLU A 490 12.43 10.36 13.72
C GLU A 490 11.20 9.88 12.97
N ASN A 491 10.12 9.70 13.71
CA ASN A 491 8.84 9.26 13.15
C ASN A 491 7.82 10.35 13.34
N PHE A 492 7.06 10.61 12.28
CA PHE A 492 6.00 11.61 12.29
C PHE A 492 4.71 10.99 11.78
N ALA A 493 3.61 11.33 12.43
CA ALA A 493 2.27 10.93 12.05
C ALA A 493 1.61 12.10 11.30
N VAL A 494 0.97 11.82 10.17
CA VAL A 494 0.17 12.80 9.45
C VAL A 494 -1.22 12.82 10.06
N VAL A 495 -1.50 13.86 10.84
CA VAL A 495 -2.69 13.97 11.69
C VAL A 495 -3.69 14.94 11.10
N ARG A 496 -4.94 14.53 10.98
CA ARG A 496 -6.08 15.43 10.73
C ARG A 496 -6.80 15.72 12.05
N VAL A 497 -6.90 16.98 12.41
CA VAL A 497 -7.67 17.42 13.60
C VAL A 497 -9.15 17.49 13.21
N LEU A 498 -9.99 16.72 13.91
CA LEU A 498 -11.43 16.63 13.64
C LEU A 498 -12.23 17.61 14.51
N HIS A 499 -11.82 17.81 15.76
CA HIS A 499 -12.48 18.66 16.75
C HIS A 499 -11.45 19.33 17.66
N GLY A 500 -11.75 20.54 18.12
CA GLY A 500 -10.92 21.29 19.07
C GLY A 500 -9.58 21.77 18.52
N VAL A 501 -8.62 21.97 19.43
CA VAL A 501 -7.28 22.49 19.13
C VAL A 501 -6.22 21.59 19.76
N LEU A 502 -5.41 20.94 18.94
CA LEU A 502 -4.27 20.14 19.39
C LEU A 502 -3.08 21.06 19.65
N LYS A 503 -2.46 20.99 20.84
CA LYS A 503 -1.33 21.87 21.21
C LYS A 503 -0.06 21.07 21.47
N ARG A 504 1.09 21.70 21.23
CA ARG A 504 2.41 21.16 21.57
C ARG A 504 2.52 20.95 23.09
N GLY A 505 3.16 19.87 23.52
CA GLY A 505 3.37 19.53 24.93
C GLY A 505 2.16 18.90 25.63
N VAL A 506 1.02 18.75 24.94
CA VAL A 506 -0.17 18.08 25.50
C VAL A 506 0.01 16.57 25.46
N LYS A 507 -0.36 15.91 26.55
CA LYS A 507 -0.45 14.45 26.63
C LYS A 507 -1.78 14.00 26.02
N VAL A 508 -1.71 13.06 25.09
CA VAL A 508 -2.86 12.55 24.34
C VAL A 508 -3.08 11.07 24.63
N VAL A 509 -4.35 10.67 24.69
CA VAL A 509 -4.82 9.28 24.72
C VAL A 509 -4.94 8.78 23.29
N VAL A 510 -4.42 7.59 23.03
CA VAL A 510 -4.35 7.01 21.69
C VAL A 510 -4.95 5.62 21.68
N VAL A 511 -5.85 5.40 20.74
CA VAL A 511 -6.44 4.10 20.40
C VAL A 511 -5.98 3.73 19.00
N ASP A 512 -5.49 2.51 18.82
CA ASP A 512 -5.01 2.01 17.53
C ASP A 512 -5.55 0.61 17.22
N GLU A 513 -5.05 -0.01 16.15
CA GLU A 513 -5.47 -1.34 15.70
C GLU A 513 -5.07 -2.47 16.67
N HIS A 514 -4.13 -2.22 17.59
CA HIS A 514 -3.66 -3.18 18.60
C HIS A 514 -4.34 -2.99 19.97
N SER A 515 -5.12 -1.93 20.13
CA SER A 515 -5.96 -1.70 21.32
C SER A 515 -6.92 -2.89 21.54
N SER A 516 -6.96 -3.39 22.78
CA SER A 516 -7.80 -4.53 23.18
C SER A 516 -8.49 -4.23 24.51
N ASP A 517 -9.46 -5.06 24.92
CA ASP A 517 -10.14 -4.89 26.22
C ASP A 517 -9.17 -4.92 27.42
N ALA A 518 -8.01 -5.59 27.27
CA ALA A 518 -6.97 -5.64 28.29
C ALA A 518 -6.06 -4.40 28.28
N GLU A 519 -5.81 -3.81 27.11
CA GLU A 519 -5.02 -2.58 26.97
C GLU A 519 -5.70 -1.66 25.95
N PRO A 520 -6.74 -0.91 26.37
CA PRO A 520 -7.64 -0.20 25.44
C PRO A 520 -6.99 1.03 24.81
N PHE A 521 -6.02 1.64 25.48
CA PHE A 521 -5.30 2.82 24.99
C PHE A 521 -3.88 2.90 25.54
N TYR A 522 -3.07 3.75 24.92
CA TYR A 522 -1.81 4.21 25.48
C TYR A 522 -1.73 5.74 25.38
N THR A 523 -0.72 6.36 25.99
CA THR A 523 -0.58 7.81 26.01
C THR A 523 0.81 8.24 25.56
N PHE A 524 0.90 9.38 24.87
CA PHE A 524 2.17 10.03 24.57
C PHE A 524 2.05 11.55 24.61
N THR A 525 3.18 12.24 24.71
CA THR A 525 3.22 13.71 24.72
C THR A 525 3.60 14.22 23.34
N VAL A 526 2.79 15.11 22.79
CA VAL A 526 3.06 15.78 21.51
C VAL A 526 4.34 16.60 21.63
N LYS A 527 5.42 16.17 20.96
CA LYS A 527 6.72 16.85 21.02
C LYS A 527 6.76 18.07 20.10
N GLU A 528 6.34 17.90 18.86
CA GLU A 528 6.33 18.94 17.83
C GLU A 528 5.09 18.83 16.94
N LEU A 529 4.64 19.98 16.42
CA LEU A 529 3.61 20.08 15.41
C LEU A 529 4.20 20.81 14.21
N LEU A 530 4.19 20.18 13.03
CA LEU A 530 4.82 20.74 11.83
C LEU A 530 3.81 20.83 10.68
N LEU A 531 3.80 21.93 9.96
CA LEU A 531 3.14 22.06 8.66
C LEU A 531 4.16 21.83 7.55
N LYS A 532 3.88 20.89 6.65
CA LYS A 532 4.71 20.66 5.47
C LYS A 532 4.29 21.61 4.36
N MET A 533 5.05 22.69 4.20
CA MET A 533 4.92 23.63 3.09
C MET A 533 5.92 23.27 1.98
N LEU A 534 5.80 23.91 0.82
CA LEU A 534 6.62 23.65 -0.35
C LEU A 534 8.08 24.06 -0.12
N ASP A 535 8.28 25.16 0.62
CA ASP A 535 9.61 25.69 0.96
C ASP A 535 10.24 25.02 2.20
N GLY A 536 9.53 24.07 2.84
CA GLY A 536 10.01 23.30 3.99
C GLY A 536 8.97 23.09 5.10
N PHE A 537 9.43 22.66 6.27
CA PHE A 537 8.57 22.47 7.44
C PHE A 537 8.46 23.76 8.26
N VAL A 538 7.25 24.07 8.70
CA VAL A 538 6.94 25.20 9.57
C VAL A 538 6.47 24.65 10.92
N ASP A 539 7.24 24.90 11.98
CA ASP A 539 6.84 24.59 13.37
C ASP A 539 5.69 25.50 13.81
N VAL A 540 4.72 24.91 14.51
CA VAL A 540 3.49 25.57 14.94
C VAL A 540 3.13 25.18 16.38
N ASP A 541 2.64 26.13 17.18
CA ASP A 541 2.35 25.85 18.59
C ASP A 541 1.05 25.05 18.80
N CYS A 542 0.08 25.20 17.89
CA CYS A 542 -1.22 24.54 17.95
C CYS A 542 -1.76 24.23 16.55
N ALA A 543 -2.70 23.29 16.44
CA ALA A 543 -3.37 22.88 15.21
C ALA A 543 -4.89 22.87 15.42
N TYR A 544 -5.62 23.54 14.52
CA TYR A 544 -7.06 23.74 14.63
C TYR A 544 -7.85 22.63 13.91
N ALA A 545 -9.12 22.43 14.30
CA ALA A 545 -10.04 21.54 13.60
C ALA A 545 -10.11 21.85 12.10
N GLY A 546 -10.06 20.81 11.27
CA GLY A 546 -10.00 20.92 9.81
C GLY A 546 -8.59 20.95 9.24
N GLN A 547 -7.54 21.01 10.06
CA GLN A 547 -6.15 21.03 9.60
C GLN A 547 -5.52 19.64 9.51
N VAL A 548 -4.57 19.51 8.59
CA VAL A 548 -3.62 18.41 8.55
C VAL A 548 -2.26 18.92 9.01
N VAL A 549 -1.70 18.29 10.04
CA VAL A 549 -0.39 18.61 10.62
C VAL A 549 0.42 17.35 10.81
N LEU A 550 1.74 17.49 10.91
CA LEU A 550 2.63 16.40 11.26
C LEU A 550 2.89 16.45 12.77
N VAL A 551 2.77 15.30 13.43
CA VAL A 551 2.94 15.17 14.88
C VAL A 551 4.09 14.22 15.17
N THR A 552 4.98 14.61 16.08
CA THR A 552 6.07 13.76 16.59
C THR A 552 5.90 13.46 18.08
N GLY A 553 6.60 12.43 18.57
CA GLY A 553 6.64 12.09 19.99
C GLY A 553 5.90 10.83 20.41
N PHE A 554 5.42 10.03 19.45
CA PHE A 554 4.87 8.70 19.73
C PHE A 554 5.97 7.63 19.83
N ASP A 555 5.76 6.67 20.72
CA ASP A 555 6.70 5.59 21.01
C ASP A 555 6.63 4.43 19.98
N THR A 556 7.45 3.41 20.19
CA THR A 556 7.55 2.21 19.34
C THR A 556 6.27 1.36 19.30
N ARG A 557 5.34 1.58 20.25
CA ARG A 557 4.07 0.83 20.35
C ARG A 557 3.03 1.21 19.28
N ALA A 558 3.16 2.37 18.64
CA ALA A 558 2.12 2.91 17.77
C ALA A 558 1.82 2.01 16.55
N GLY A 559 0.55 1.65 16.37
CA GLY A 559 0.02 1.00 15.16
C GLY A 559 0.01 1.90 13.92
N SER A 560 -0.44 1.38 12.78
CA SER A 560 -0.49 2.08 11.49
C SER A 560 -1.54 3.19 11.40
N HIS A 561 -2.63 3.08 12.17
CA HIS A 561 -3.71 4.04 12.24
C HIS A 561 -3.97 4.43 13.69
N LEU A 562 -3.85 5.73 13.99
CA LEU A 562 -4.04 6.25 15.33
C LEU A 562 -5.32 7.08 15.43
N VAL A 563 -6.06 6.91 16.52
CA VAL A 563 -7.13 7.80 16.94
C VAL A 563 -6.70 8.48 18.22
N MET A 564 -6.64 9.80 18.21
CA MET A 564 -6.03 10.60 19.27
C MET A 564 -7.06 11.50 19.92
N VAL A 565 -7.09 11.51 21.25
CA VAL A 565 -7.93 12.42 22.06
C VAL A 565 -7.06 13.11 23.10
N GLY A 566 -7.16 14.43 23.20
CA GLY A 566 -6.43 15.26 24.16
C GLY A 566 -7.32 16.30 24.82
N GLY A 567 -6.78 17.04 25.79
CA GLY A 567 -7.53 18.06 26.53
C GLY A 567 -8.39 17.47 27.65
N VAL A 568 -9.50 18.12 27.99
CA VAL A 568 -10.33 17.79 29.17
C VAL A 568 -10.88 16.36 29.11
N ALA A 569 -11.27 15.88 27.93
CA ALA A 569 -11.84 14.55 27.73
C ALA A 569 -10.82 13.43 27.99
N ALA A 570 -9.54 13.70 27.72
CA ALA A 570 -8.44 12.80 28.03
C ALA A 570 -7.98 12.96 29.49
N THR A 571 -8.21 14.13 30.09
CA THR A 571 -7.70 14.50 31.41
C THR A 571 -8.18 13.50 32.48
N SER A 572 -9.45 13.06 32.46
CA SER A 572 -9.97 12.02 33.37
C SER A 572 -9.20 10.69 33.33
N LEU A 573 -8.57 10.34 32.19
CA LEU A 573 -7.76 9.13 32.03
C LEU A 573 -6.27 9.35 32.33
N LEU A 574 -5.82 10.60 32.48
CA LEU A 574 -4.41 10.96 32.61
C LEU A 574 -3.94 11.17 34.07
N TRP A 575 -4.87 11.35 35.03
CA TRP A 575 -4.55 11.60 36.46
C TRP A 575 -4.32 10.33 37.29
N GLU A 576 -4.68 9.14 36.79
CA GLU A 576 -4.49 7.90 37.54
C GLU A 576 -3.08 7.36 37.26
N GLU A 577 -2.15 7.60 38.20
CA GLU A 577 -0.74 7.19 38.11
C GLU A 577 -0.52 5.66 38.25
N GLU A 578 -1.58 4.87 38.44
CA GLU A 578 -1.53 3.40 38.45
C GLU A 578 -2.52 2.83 37.41
N ASN A 579 -1.98 2.22 36.36
CA ASN A 579 -2.73 1.54 35.30
C ASN A 579 -3.58 0.38 35.86
N THR A 580 -4.81 0.63 36.29
CA THR A 580 -5.84 -0.42 36.44
C THR A 580 -7.09 -0.06 35.64
N ILE A 581 -7.53 -1.01 34.81
CA ILE A 581 -8.66 -0.88 33.87
C ILE A 581 -9.99 -0.59 34.61
N ASP A 582 -10.06 -0.95 35.89
CA ASP A 582 -11.25 -0.84 36.72
C ASP A 582 -11.55 0.59 37.19
N SER A 583 -10.55 1.47 37.31
CA SER A 583 -10.77 2.88 37.73
C SER A 583 -11.20 3.78 36.56
N ALA A 584 -10.73 3.53 35.34
CA ALA A 584 -11.17 4.26 34.14
C ALA A 584 -12.68 4.10 33.84
N ARG A 585 -13.26 2.95 34.23
CA ARG A 585 -14.70 2.66 34.12
C ARG A 585 -15.55 3.38 35.17
N GLU A 586 -14.99 3.69 36.33
CA GLU A 586 -15.66 4.46 37.39
C GLU A 586 -15.55 5.99 37.17
N SER A 587 -14.54 6.45 36.42
CA SER A 587 -14.16 7.87 36.25
C SER A 587 -14.84 8.62 35.07
N GLY A 588 -15.84 8.03 34.39
CA GLY A 588 -16.70 8.76 33.45
C GLY A 588 -16.24 8.84 31.99
N ALA A 589 -15.29 8.00 31.54
CA ALA A 589 -14.82 7.95 30.15
C ALA A 589 -15.67 7.05 29.23
N SER A 590 -17.00 7.22 29.24
CA SER A 590 -17.94 6.38 28.45
C SER A 590 -17.69 6.43 26.94
N TRP A 591 -17.07 7.51 26.44
CA TRP A 591 -16.74 7.66 25.03
C TRP A 591 -15.66 6.68 24.54
N LEU A 592 -14.77 6.21 25.43
CA LEU A 592 -13.63 5.35 25.08
C LEU A 592 -14.09 3.97 24.59
N ASP A 593 -15.07 3.37 25.27
CA ASP A 593 -15.64 2.06 24.92
C ASP A 593 -16.38 2.09 23.56
N GLU A 594 -16.77 3.28 23.09
CA GLU A 594 -17.45 3.44 21.81
C GLU A 594 -16.50 3.67 20.63
N VAL A 595 -15.27 4.14 20.88
CA VAL A 595 -14.30 4.49 19.83
C VAL A 595 -13.97 3.26 18.99
N ARG A 596 -14.00 3.43 17.67
CA ARG A 596 -13.59 2.37 16.74
C ARG A 596 -12.51 2.85 15.79
N VAL A 597 -11.37 2.19 15.82
CA VAL A 597 -10.35 2.31 14.78
C VAL A 597 -10.84 1.54 13.56
N LEU A 598 -11.11 2.29 12.49
CA LEU A 598 -11.63 1.69 11.26
C LEU A 598 -10.47 1.04 10.50
N PRO A 599 -10.45 -0.28 10.27
CA PRO A 599 -9.41 -0.88 9.44
C PRO A 599 -9.50 -0.32 8.03
N LEU A 600 -8.37 -0.24 7.32
CA LEU A 600 -8.38 0.11 5.90
C LEU A 600 -9.21 -0.92 5.13
N LYS A 601 -10.14 -0.46 4.29
CA LYS A 601 -11.04 -1.34 3.51
C LYS A 601 -10.36 -1.91 2.26
N CYS A 602 -9.16 -2.46 2.45
CA CYS A 602 -8.40 -3.23 1.47
C CYS A 602 -8.43 -4.72 1.85
N GLY A 603 -8.24 -5.61 0.86
CA GLY A 603 -8.11 -7.05 1.13
C GLY A 603 -6.90 -7.34 2.03
N LYS A 604 -6.73 -8.58 2.49
CA LYS A 604 -5.50 -8.95 3.21
C LYS A 604 -4.33 -9.11 2.23
N PRO A 605 -3.07 -8.81 2.63
CA PRO A 605 -1.91 -9.15 1.83
C PRO A 605 -1.84 -10.67 1.65
N PHE A 606 -1.50 -11.12 0.44
CA PHE A 606 -1.51 -12.54 0.07
C PHE A 606 -0.22 -12.98 -0.61
N VAL A 607 0.72 -12.07 -0.87
CA VAL A 607 2.07 -12.38 -1.37
C VAL A 607 3.04 -12.26 -0.19
N HIS A 608 3.93 -13.22 -0.04
CA HIS A 608 4.83 -13.32 1.09
C HIS A 608 6.27 -13.55 0.65
N VAL A 609 7.20 -13.07 1.45
CA VAL A 609 8.64 -13.32 1.30
C VAL A 609 9.22 -13.62 2.69
N GLY A 610 9.99 -14.70 2.78
CA GLY A 610 10.76 -15.03 3.97
C GLY A 610 12.06 -14.24 4.02
N VAL A 611 12.39 -13.73 5.19
CA VAL A 611 13.58 -12.96 5.49
C VAL A 611 14.36 -13.66 6.60
N GLU A 612 15.57 -14.08 6.25
CA GLU A 612 16.48 -14.78 7.14
C GLU A 612 17.67 -13.89 7.49
N LEU A 613 18.10 -13.93 8.75
CA LEU A 613 19.29 -13.23 9.21
C LEU A 613 20.51 -14.12 9.10
N LYS A 614 21.52 -13.67 8.35
CA LYS A 614 22.82 -14.35 8.32
C LYS A 614 23.59 -14.21 9.64
N ASN A 615 23.36 -13.14 10.40
CA ASN A 615 23.96 -12.92 11.71
C ASN A 615 22.87 -12.79 12.78
N PRO A 616 22.71 -13.77 13.69
CA PRO A 616 21.66 -13.75 14.70
C PRO A 616 21.83 -12.61 15.73
N ALA A 617 23.04 -12.07 15.91
CA ALA A 617 23.27 -10.95 16.83
C ALA A 617 22.51 -9.68 16.42
N LYS A 618 22.13 -9.55 15.14
CA LYS A 618 21.37 -8.40 14.61
C LYS A 618 19.85 -8.62 14.60
N ALA A 619 19.34 -9.68 15.25
CA ALA A 619 17.92 -9.99 15.28
C ALA A 619 17.04 -8.89 15.87
N ASN A 620 17.48 -8.29 16.99
CA ASN A 620 16.74 -7.19 17.62
C ASN A 620 16.64 -5.96 16.71
N GLN A 621 17.70 -5.66 15.96
CA GLN A 621 17.71 -4.56 14.99
C GLN A 621 16.71 -4.81 13.87
N LEU A 622 16.67 -6.04 13.32
CA LEU A 622 15.70 -6.41 12.29
C LEU A 622 14.27 -6.33 12.83
N GLN A 623 14.01 -6.86 14.01
CA GLN A 623 12.67 -6.82 14.61
C GLN A 623 12.17 -5.38 14.81
N GLN A 624 13.03 -4.50 15.34
CA GLN A 624 12.70 -3.07 15.46
C GLN A 624 12.44 -2.45 14.08
N SER A 625 13.32 -2.68 13.10
CA SER A 625 13.13 -2.16 11.74
C SER A 625 11.84 -2.66 11.08
N LEU A 626 11.47 -3.93 11.27
CA LEU A 626 10.22 -4.48 10.76
C LEU A 626 9.00 -3.79 11.40
N GLN A 627 9.03 -3.54 12.71
CA GLN A 627 7.97 -2.76 13.38
C GLN A 627 7.86 -1.35 12.80
N ILE A 628 9.00 -0.70 12.49
CA ILE A 628 9.01 0.61 11.81
C ILE A 628 8.42 0.50 10.40
N LEU A 629 8.72 -0.58 9.69
CA LEU A 629 8.27 -0.76 8.32
C LEU A 629 6.74 -1.00 8.24
N ILE A 630 6.20 -1.86 9.11
CA ILE A 630 4.76 -2.17 9.19
C ILE A 630 3.96 -0.89 9.47
N ARG A 631 4.38 -0.10 10.46
CA ARG A 631 3.66 1.15 10.80
C ARG A 631 3.74 2.22 9.70
N THR A 632 4.83 2.26 8.95
CA THR A 632 5.06 3.32 7.93
C THR A 632 4.53 2.98 6.54
N THR A 633 4.18 1.72 6.32
CA THR A 633 3.76 1.17 5.02
C THR A 633 2.42 0.44 5.19
N PRO A 634 1.29 1.17 5.03
CA PRO A 634 -0.05 0.61 5.11
C PRO A 634 -0.24 -0.64 4.26
N GLY A 635 -0.81 -1.69 4.86
CA GLY A 635 -1.13 -2.95 4.20
C GLY A 635 0.05 -3.89 3.99
N LEU A 636 1.22 -3.57 4.55
CA LEU A 636 2.28 -4.53 4.81
C LEU A 636 2.01 -5.23 6.15
N ASP A 637 2.29 -6.52 6.22
CA ASP A 637 2.24 -7.27 7.48
C ASP A 637 3.56 -8.05 7.64
N ALA A 638 4.01 -8.28 8.86
CA ALA A 638 5.15 -9.15 9.09
C ALA A 638 5.04 -9.88 10.42
N HIS A 639 5.32 -11.18 10.37
CA HIS A 639 5.27 -12.05 11.53
C HIS A 639 6.53 -12.92 11.62
N LYS A 640 6.88 -13.29 12.85
CA LYS A 640 7.98 -14.23 13.09
C LYS A 640 7.39 -15.63 13.15
N GLU A 641 7.89 -16.52 12.30
CA GLU A 641 7.51 -17.92 12.26
C GLU A 641 8.15 -18.69 13.43
N GLU A 642 7.60 -19.87 13.76
CA GLU A 642 8.16 -20.76 14.79
C GLU A 642 9.58 -21.24 14.43
N THR A 643 9.90 -21.31 13.14
CA THR A 643 11.23 -21.63 12.60
C THR A 643 12.27 -20.56 12.94
N GLY A 644 11.84 -19.36 13.35
CA GLY A 644 12.70 -18.21 13.61
C GLY A 644 12.90 -17.28 12.39
N GLU A 645 12.37 -17.65 11.23
CA GLU A 645 12.33 -16.80 10.03
C GLU A 645 11.27 -15.69 10.18
N PHE A 646 11.50 -14.55 9.52
CA PHE A 646 10.51 -13.48 9.43
C PHE A 646 9.79 -13.54 8.09
N THR A 647 8.47 -13.67 8.09
CA THR A 647 7.67 -13.59 6.87
C THR A 647 7.13 -12.18 6.71
N ILE A 648 7.40 -11.53 5.58
CA ILE A 648 6.83 -10.22 5.21
C ILE A 648 5.76 -10.44 4.15
N SER A 649 4.60 -9.85 4.33
CA SER A 649 3.40 -10.02 3.51
C SER A 649 2.98 -8.69 2.88
N GLY A 650 2.64 -8.72 1.58
CA GLY A 650 2.18 -7.57 0.81
C GLY A 650 1.15 -7.94 -0.26
N TYR A 651 0.76 -6.97 -1.08
CA TYR A 651 -0.26 -7.13 -2.13
C TYR A 651 0.27 -7.59 -3.48
N GLY A 652 1.57 -7.45 -3.72
CA GLY A 652 2.18 -7.70 -5.02
C GLY A 652 3.71 -7.58 -4.95
N GLU A 653 4.36 -7.93 -6.07
CA GLU A 653 5.82 -7.93 -6.17
C GLU A 653 6.41 -6.53 -5.95
N LEU A 654 5.80 -5.50 -6.53
CA LEU A 654 6.31 -4.13 -6.45
C LEU A 654 6.15 -3.56 -5.04
N HIS A 655 5.07 -3.93 -4.35
CA HIS A 655 4.89 -3.56 -2.94
C HIS A 655 6.02 -4.13 -2.08
N LEU A 656 6.28 -5.44 -2.20
CA LEU A 656 7.30 -6.13 -1.41
C LEU A 656 8.72 -5.68 -1.79
N ASP A 657 9.01 -5.48 -3.08
CA ASP A 657 10.31 -4.97 -3.52
C ASP A 657 10.61 -3.59 -2.90
N THR A 658 9.61 -2.71 -2.87
CA THR A 658 9.80 -1.38 -2.27
C THR A 658 9.98 -1.46 -0.75
N ALA A 659 9.21 -2.31 -0.08
CA ALA A 659 9.36 -2.56 1.36
C ALA A 659 10.73 -3.16 1.71
N LEU A 660 11.20 -4.15 0.94
CA LEU A 660 12.51 -4.77 1.10
C LEU A 660 13.66 -3.83 0.75
N HIS A 661 13.46 -2.91 -0.19
CA HIS A 661 14.41 -1.85 -0.48
C HIS A 661 14.54 -0.90 0.71
N GLU A 662 13.42 -0.42 1.26
CA GLU A 662 13.41 0.43 2.45
C GLU A 662 14.03 -0.26 3.68
N LEU A 663 13.70 -1.52 3.89
CA LEU A 663 14.29 -2.33 4.96
C LEU A 663 15.81 -2.44 4.82
N ARG A 664 16.32 -2.78 3.63
CA ARG A 664 17.78 -2.98 3.40
C ARG A 664 18.57 -1.68 3.36
N CYS A 665 18.03 -0.65 2.71
CA CYS A 665 18.76 0.57 2.40
C CYS A 665 18.61 1.64 3.48
N ALA A 666 17.44 1.73 4.14
CA ALA A 666 17.16 2.77 5.14
C ALA A 666 17.21 2.23 6.58
N LEU A 667 16.46 1.17 6.90
CA LEU A 667 16.24 0.76 8.30
C LEU A 667 17.34 -0.18 8.85
N CYS A 668 17.75 -1.18 8.08
CA CYS A 668 18.73 -2.22 8.44
C CYS A 668 20.05 -2.08 7.64
N LYS A 669 20.57 -0.85 7.53
CA LYS A 669 21.79 -0.60 6.75
C LYS A 669 22.97 -1.44 7.27
N GLY A 670 23.61 -2.21 6.39
CA GLY A 670 24.74 -3.07 6.73
C GLY A 670 24.37 -4.41 7.37
N VAL A 671 23.09 -4.79 7.39
CA VAL A 671 22.64 -6.14 7.76
C VAL A 671 22.52 -6.98 6.49
N LYS A 672 23.25 -8.10 6.43
CA LYS A 672 23.13 -9.05 5.31
C LYS A 672 21.90 -9.94 5.54
N LEU A 673 20.84 -9.70 4.78
CA LEU A 673 19.59 -10.47 4.81
C LEU A 673 19.59 -11.53 3.70
N GLY A 674 19.12 -12.74 4.02
CA GLY A 674 18.68 -13.74 3.06
C GLY A 674 17.20 -13.51 2.74
N ILE A 675 16.83 -13.60 1.46
CA ILE A 675 15.47 -13.38 0.99
C ILE A 675 15.04 -14.64 0.26
N SER A 676 13.93 -15.24 0.66
CA SER A 676 13.38 -16.43 0.00
C SER A 676 12.60 -16.05 -1.27
N PRO A 677 12.36 -17.01 -2.19
CA PRO A 677 11.43 -16.79 -3.30
C PRO A 677 10.04 -16.41 -2.78
N PRO A 678 9.32 -15.51 -3.48
CA PRO A 678 7.98 -15.13 -3.06
C PRO A 678 7.02 -16.32 -3.16
N PHE A 679 6.04 -16.37 -2.25
CA PHE A 679 4.99 -17.36 -2.22
C PHE A 679 3.64 -16.71 -1.89
N VAL A 680 2.55 -17.46 -2.02
CA VAL A 680 1.20 -16.94 -1.78
C VAL A 680 0.53 -17.59 -0.58
N SER A 681 -0.41 -16.87 0.04
CA SER A 681 -1.39 -17.45 0.95
C SER A 681 -2.44 -18.20 0.14
N PHE A 682 -2.69 -19.44 0.55
CA PHE A 682 -3.84 -20.20 0.07
C PHE A 682 -5.00 -20.04 1.06
N SER A 683 -6.15 -20.57 0.69
CA SER A 683 -7.29 -20.67 1.58
C SER A 683 -7.99 -21.98 1.36
N GLU A 684 -8.98 -22.27 2.19
CA GLU A 684 -9.68 -23.54 2.14
C GLU A 684 -11.14 -23.30 1.79
N THR A 685 -11.79 -24.27 1.16
CA THR A 685 -13.24 -24.24 0.91
C THR A 685 -13.80 -25.66 1.02
N VAL A 686 -15.11 -25.80 0.89
CA VAL A 686 -15.79 -27.09 0.89
C VAL A 686 -16.60 -27.25 -0.40
N LEU A 687 -16.55 -28.43 -1.00
CA LEU A 687 -17.21 -28.70 -2.28
C LEU A 687 -18.64 -29.19 -2.13
N GLU A 688 -18.92 -29.99 -1.11
CA GLU A 688 -20.24 -30.57 -0.93
C GLU A 688 -21.24 -29.54 -0.41
N LYS A 689 -22.47 -29.58 -0.95
CA LYS A 689 -23.57 -28.72 -0.48
C LYS A 689 -24.05 -29.11 0.91
N ASP A 690 -24.04 -30.41 1.21
CA ASP A 690 -24.43 -30.98 2.49
C ASP A 690 -23.44 -32.11 2.85
N GLY A 691 -22.49 -31.80 3.72
CA GLY A 691 -21.50 -32.76 4.22
C GLY A 691 -22.05 -33.65 5.33
N ALA A 692 -21.26 -34.65 5.71
CA ALA A 692 -21.62 -35.58 6.78
C ALA A 692 -21.78 -34.87 8.14
N LEU A 693 -22.70 -35.37 8.97
CA LEU A 693 -22.85 -34.94 10.36
C LEU A 693 -21.62 -35.37 11.16
N ALA A 694 -20.88 -34.39 11.67
CA ALA A 694 -19.80 -34.61 12.60
C ALA A 694 -20.30 -34.38 14.02
N VAL A 695 -20.07 -35.37 14.88
CA VAL A 695 -20.45 -35.32 16.30
C VAL A 695 -19.19 -35.41 17.14
N THR A 696 -18.99 -34.45 18.02
CA THR A 696 -17.94 -34.56 19.04
C THR A 696 -18.58 -35.00 20.35
N SER A 697 -18.10 -36.13 20.90
CA SER A 697 -18.50 -36.60 22.22
C SER A 697 -17.38 -36.33 23.23
N SER A 698 -17.58 -35.35 24.09
CA SER A 698 -16.73 -35.11 25.26
C SER A 698 -17.58 -35.25 26.53
N ASN A 699 -16.94 -35.44 27.68
CA ASN A 699 -17.67 -35.58 28.96
C ASN A 699 -18.51 -34.34 29.32
N TRP A 700 -18.28 -33.20 28.68
CA TRP A 700 -18.92 -31.92 29.02
C TRP A 700 -19.79 -31.35 27.91
N ALA A 701 -19.59 -31.79 26.66
CA ALA A 701 -20.28 -31.24 25.51
C ALA A 701 -20.38 -32.28 24.39
N HIS A 702 -21.61 -32.45 23.90
CA HIS A 702 -22.01 -33.26 22.76
C HIS A 702 -22.59 -32.33 21.68
N ILE A 703 -21.78 -31.98 20.69
CA ILE A 703 -22.13 -30.96 19.68
C ILE A 703 -22.08 -31.59 18.29
N GLY A 704 -23.13 -31.36 17.50
CA GLY A 704 -23.28 -31.85 16.13
C GLY A 704 -23.26 -30.70 15.11
N PHE A 705 -22.36 -30.77 14.13
CA PHE A 705 -22.31 -29.86 12.99
C PHE A 705 -22.41 -30.60 11.66
N THR A 706 -23.07 -29.96 10.70
CA THR A 706 -22.89 -30.25 9.26
C THR A 706 -22.23 -29.04 8.59
N ALA A 707 -21.51 -29.27 7.50
CA ALA A 707 -20.89 -28.20 6.71
C ALA A 707 -21.33 -28.30 5.24
N GLY A 708 -21.48 -27.17 4.59
CA GLY A 708 -21.92 -27.08 3.20
C GLY A 708 -21.28 -25.91 2.45
N SER A 709 -21.20 -26.01 1.13
CA SER A 709 -20.65 -24.97 0.27
C SER A 709 -21.60 -23.76 0.14
N LEU A 710 -21.07 -22.54 0.25
CA LEU A 710 -21.75 -21.30 -0.09
C LEU A 710 -21.43 -20.86 -1.52
N PRO A 711 -22.38 -20.20 -2.22
CA PRO A 711 -22.11 -19.62 -3.54
C PRO A 711 -21.01 -18.54 -3.50
N THR A 712 -20.06 -18.63 -4.42
CA THR A 712 -18.88 -17.73 -4.49
C THR A 712 -19.25 -16.25 -4.52
N LYS A 713 -20.22 -15.86 -5.34
CA LYS A 713 -20.70 -14.45 -5.43
C LYS A 713 -21.23 -13.94 -4.10
N LEU A 714 -21.92 -14.77 -3.33
CA LEU A 714 -22.44 -14.39 -2.02
C LEU A 714 -21.29 -14.20 -1.04
N THR A 715 -20.34 -15.14 -1.02
CA THR A 715 -19.12 -15.06 -0.20
C THR A 715 -18.34 -13.78 -0.47
N GLU A 716 -18.12 -13.43 -1.74
CA GLU A 716 -17.44 -12.19 -2.12
C GLU A 716 -18.21 -10.93 -1.69
N GLN A 717 -19.53 -10.93 -1.77
CA GLN A 717 -20.35 -9.79 -1.34
C GLN A 717 -20.34 -9.61 0.19
N ILE A 718 -20.28 -10.70 0.95
CA ILE A 718 -20.14 -10.68 2.40
C ILE A 718 -18.72 -10.17 2.77
N GLU A 719 -17.67 -10.70 2.14
CA GLU A 719 -16.27 -10.30 2.41
C GLU A 719 -16.02 -8.82 2.07
N ASN A 720 -16.66 -8.32 1.00
CA ASN A 720 -16.57 -6.93 0.56
C ASN A 720 -17.54 -5.96 1.29
N GLU A 721 -18.25 -6.41 2.33
CA GLU A 721 -19.24 -5.61 3.10
C GLU A 721 -20.36 -5.01 2.23
N GLN A 722 -20.68 -5.62 1.09
CA GLN A 722 -21.81 -5.20 0.26
C GLN A 722 -23.14 -5.65 0.88
N ILE A 723 -23.12 -6.79 1.57
CA ILE A 723 -24.24 -7.32 2.34
C ILE A 723 -23.86 -7.27 3.81
N ASN A 724 -24.56 -6.45 4.58
CA ASN A 724 -24.46 -6.49 6.03
C ASN A 724 -25.44 -7.53 6.57
N LEU A 725 -24.94 -8.70 6.98
CA LEU A 725 -25.76 -9.79 7.55
C LEU A 725 -26.38 -9.43 8.91
N PHE A 726 -25.84 -8.45 9.61
CA PHE A 726 -26.31 -8.00 10.93
C PHE A 726 -26.65 -6.49 10.89
N PRO A 727 -27.74 -6.09 10.21
CA PRO A 727 -28.13 -4.68 10.10
C PRO A 727 -28.55 -4.10 11.46
N SER A 728 -28.11 -2.87 11.73
CA SER A 728 -28.54 -2.13 12.92
C SER A 728 -30.06 -1.87 12.88
N PRO A 729 -30.76 -1.91 14.03
CA PRO A 729 -32.20 -1.67 14.07
C PRO A 729 -32.52 -0.26 13.55
N GLY A 730 -33.21 -0.18 12.40
CA GLY A 730 -33.74 1.06 11.82
C GLY A 730 -33.13 1.55 10.49
N THR A 731 -32.01 0.97 10.00
CA THR A 731 -31.31 1.45 8.78
C THR A 731 -31.63 0.63 7.53
N ASP A 732 -31.73 -0.69 7.66
CA ASP A 732 -32.08 -1.62 6.59
C ASP A 732 -33.25 -2.51 6.99
N SER A 733 -34.20 -2.76 6.08
CA SER A 733 -35.26 -3.72 6.37
C SER A 733 -34.68 -5.12 6.30
N VAL A 734 -34.76 -5.87 7.40
CA VAL A 734 -34.40 -7.30 7.49
C VAL A 734 -35.05 -8.11 6.36
N VAL A 735 -36.23 -7.69 5.89
CA VAL A 735 -36.92 -8.26 4.73
C VAL A 735 -36.13 -8.10 3.43
N LYS A 736 -35.49 -6.95 3.18
CA LYS A 736 -34.62 -6.76 2.01
C LYS A 736 -33.42 -7.71 2.06
N LEU A 737 -32.78 -7.85 3.23
CA LEU A 737 -31.67 -8.79 3.43
C LEU A 737 -32.09 -10.21 3.04
N TRP A 738 -33.20 -10.70 3.57
CA TRP A 738 -33.71 -12.04 3.24
C TRP A 738 -34.04 -12.20 1.75
N THR A 739 -34.56 -11.14 1.13
CA THR A 739 -34.84 -11.14 -0.31
C THR A 739 -33.55 -11.24 -1.11
N THR A 740 -32.50 -10.52 -0.72
CA THR A 740 -31.17 -10.57 -1.34
C THR A 740 -30.52 -11.95 -1.15
N LEU A 741 -30.55 -12.52 0.06
CA LEU A 741 -30.00 -13.85 0.32
C LEU A 741 -30.69 -14.95 -0.51
N ARG A 742 -32.01 -14.85 -0.70
CA ARG A 742 -32.75 -15.76 -1.58
C ARG A 742 -32.41 -15.62 -3.06
N GLN A 743 -32.02 -14.42 -3.52
CA GLN A 743 -31.54 -14.24 -4.90
C GLN A 743 -30.20 -14.97 -5.13
N HIS A 744 -29.49 -15.28 -4.05
CA HIS A 744 -28.25 -16.05 -4.05
C HIS A 744 -28.46 -17.52 -3.66
N ASP A 745 -29.66 -18.08 -3.89
CA ASP A 745 -29.99 -19.49 -3.64
C ASP A 745 -29.85 -19.96 -2.17
N MET A 746 -29.89 -19.05 -1.19
CA MET A 746 -29.97 -19.41 0.23
C MET A 746 -31.41 -19.70 0.64
N ASP A 747 -31.62 -20.76 1.44
CA ASP A 747 -32.96 -21.09 1.94
C ASP A 747 -33.50 -20.00 2.87
N ALA A 748 -34.83 -19.87 2.90
CA ALA A 748 -35.55 -18.92 3.71
C ALA A 748 -35.38 -19.14 5.22
N LEU A 749 -35.24 -20.39 5.66
CA LEU A 749 -35.00 -20.75 7.05
C LEU A 749 -33.54 -20.45 7.42
N ASP A 750 -32.60 -20.93 6.62
CA ASP A 750 -31.17 -20.64 6.74
C ASP A 750 -30.89 -19.13 6.85
N ALA A 751 -31.48 -18.32 5.95
CA ALA A 751 -31.31 -16.86 5.93
C ALA A 751 -31.85 -16.14 7.17
N ARG A 752 -32.79 -16.75 7.91
CA ARG A 752 -33.36 -16.20 9.15
C ARG A 752 -32.53 -16.59 10.38
N ASN A 753 -31.91 -17.76 10.33
CA ASN A 753 -31.24 -18.38 11.46
C ASN A 753 -29.71 -18.22 11.41
N ILE A 754 -29.20 -17.21 10.71
CA ILE A 754 -27.77 -16.89 10.71
C ILE A 754 -27.38 -16.39 12.11
N ILE A 755 -26.49 -17.11 12.79
CA ILE A 755 -25.98 -16.76 14.12
C ILE A 755 -24.78 -15.83 14.01
N ALA A 756 -23.80 -16.21 13.19
CA ALA A 756 -22.50 -15.55 13.16
C ALA A 756 -21.80 -15.72 11.81
N THR A 757 -20.84 -14.84 11.56
CA THR A 757 -19.84 -14.99 10.50
C THR A 757 -18.46 -15.29 11.12
N GLY A 758 -17.60 -15.92 10.32
CA GLY A 758 -16.24 -16.27 10.71
C GLY A 758 -15.26 -16.17 9.54
N PRO A 759 -13.96 -15.89 9.80
CA PRO A 759 -13.30 -16.06 11.10
C PRO A 759 -13.37 -14.86 12.05
N HIS A 760 -13.59 -13.63 11.56
CA HIS A 760 -13.65 -12.44 12.42
C HIS A 760 -15.07 -12.12 12.88
N THR A 761 -15.20 -11.36 13.96
CA THR A 761 -16.49 -11.02 14.59
C THR A 761 -17.44 -10.28 13.64
N THR A 762 -16.91 -9.45 12.75
CA THR A 762 -17.69 -8.60 11.83
C THR A 762 -17.51 -8.96 10.36
N LYS A 763 -16.46 -9.72 10.01
CA LYS A 763 -16.10 -10.03 8.62
C LYS A 763 -15.76 -11.50 8.50
N GLY A 764 -16.48 -12.20 7.64
CA GLY A 764 -16.28 -13.63 7.50
C GLY A 764 -16.85 -14.17 6.20
N PRO A 765 -16.04 -14.84 5.36
CA PRO A 765 -16.52 -15.49 4.15
C PRO A 765 -17.33 -16.78 4.43
N SER A 766 -17.42 -17.19 5.70
CA SER A 766 -18.14 -18.38 6.15
C SER A 766 -19.19 -18.02 7.21
N VAL A 767 -20.28 -18.77 7.24
CA VAL A 767 -21.50 -18.46 8.01
C VAL A 767 -21.84 -19.63 8.94
N LEU A 768 -22.29 -19.31 10.15
CA LEU A 768 -22.87 -20.24 11.12
C LEU A 768 -24.39 -20.08 11.14
N ILE A 769 -25.12 -21.18 10.96
CA ILE A 769 -26.58 -21.22 10.88
C ILE A 769 -27.11 -22.10 12.01
N ASN A 770 -28.18 -21.66 12.68
CA ASN A 770 -28.89 -22.49 13.64
C ASN A 770 -29.93 -23.37 12.93
N ASP A 771 -29.75 -24.68 12.98
CA ASP A 771 -30.67 -25.66 12.41
C ASP A 771 -31.12 -26.70 13.46
N THR A 772 -31.17 -26.27 14.72
CA THR A 772 -31.71 -27.06 15.84
C THR A 772 -33.22 -27.18 15.72
N LEU A 773 -33.77 -28.38 15.88
CA LEU A 773 -35.21 -28.63 15.77
C LEU A 773 -35.94 -28.25 17.07
N ASP A 774 -37.19 -27.79 16.94
CA ASP A 774 -38.01 -27.44 18.11
C ASP A 774 -38.27 -28.64 19.04
N GLU A 775 -38.29 -29.87 18.51
CA GLU A 775 -38.44 -31.12 19.27
C GLU A 775 -37.20 -31.42 20.13
N GLU A 776 -36.00 -31.00 19.70
CA GLU A 776 -34.76 -31.13 20.48
C GLU A 776 -34.72 -30.17 21.67
N HIS A 777 -35.50 -29.08 21.63
CA HIS A 777 -35.67 -28.19 22.80
C HIS A 777 -36.53 -28.80 23.92
N GLU A 778 -37.18 -29.96 23.67
CA GLU A 778 -37.86 -30.74 24.71
C GLU A 778 -36.91 -31.76 25.36
N GLU A 779 -35.90 -32.26 24.64
CA GLU A 779 -34.89 -33.22 25.13
C GLU A 779 -33.67 -32.53 25.77
N PHE A 780 -33.28 -31.35 25.29
CA PHE A 780 -32.10 -30.60 25.75
C PHE A 780 -32.47 -29.24 26.34
N GLU A 781 -31.66 -28.76 27.29
CA GLU A 781 -31.85 -27.43 27.88
C GLU A 781 -31.67 -26.33 26.82
N ARG A 782 -32.55 -25.33 26.79
CA ARG A 782 -32.45 -24.21 25.84
C ARG A 782 -31.09 -23.53 25.94
N LEU A 783 -30.41 -23.41 24.79
CA LEU A 783 -29.12 -22.72 24.68
C LEU A 783 -29.25 -21.26 25.15
N THR A 784 -28.53 -20.91 26.21
CA THR A 784 -28.39 -19.52 26.65
C THR A 784 -27.48 -18.75 25.67
N GLU A 785 -27.66 -17.43 25.61
CA GLU A 785 -26.86 -16.57 24.73
C GLU A 785 -25.35 -16.70 25.01
N GLN A 786 -24.95 -16.88 26.28
CA GLN A 786 -23.57 -17.11 26.68
C GLN A 786 -22.99 -18.42 26.11
N ARG A 787 -23.73 -19.54 26.21
CA ARG A 787 -23.30 -20.83 25.65
C ARG A 787 -23.21 -20.77 24.13
N LEU A 788 -24.12 -20.05 23.46
CA LEU A 788 -24.08 -19.82 22.02
C LEU A 788 -22.85 -19.01 21.59
N GLN A 789 -22.41 -18.03 22.39
CA GLN A 789 -21.17 -17.29 22.14
C GLN A 789 -19.94 -18.19 22.23
N ALA A 790 -19.90 -19.14 23.19
CA ALA A 790 -18.82 -20.12 23.30
C ALA A 790 -18.76 -21.06 22.07
N ILE A 791 -19.91 -21.55 21.59
CA ILE A 791 -20.02 -22.33 20.36
C ILE A 791 -19.55 -21.51 19.15
N THR A 792 -20.01 -20.25 19.05
CA THR A 792 -19.63 -19.31 17.99
C THR A 792 -18.12 -19.06 17.97
N ALA A 793 -17.49 -18.92 19.13
CA ALA A 793 -16.03 -18.79 19.24
C ALA A 793 -15.30 -20.06 18.77
N GLY A 794 -15.84 -21.24 19.09
CA GLY A 794 -15.32 -22.53 18.59
C GLY A 794 -15.41 -22.63 17.06
N PHE A 795 -16.56 -22.26 16.48
CA PHE A 795 -16.76 -22.15 15.02
C PHE A 795 -15.76 -21.20 14.37
N ARG A 796 -15.62 -19.97 14.90
CA ARG A 796 -14.68 -18.97 14.37
C ARG A 796 -13.24 -19.47 14.41
N SER A 797 -12.85 -20.14 15.50
CA SER A 797 -11.52 -20.75 15.62
C SER A 797 -11.31 -21.88 14.60
N ALA A 798 -12.32 -22.72 14.35
CA ALA A 798 -12.24 -23.79 13.36
C ALA A 798 -12.08 -23.26 11.93
N VAL A 799 -12.89 -22.26 11.56
CA VAL A 799 -12.84 -21.60 10.24
C VAL A 799 -11.56 -20.78 10.06
N ALA A 800 -11.02 -20.19 11.12
CA ALA A 800 -9.76 -19.44 11.06
C ALA A 800 -8.54 -20.35 10.81
N ALA A 801 -8.54 -21.54 11.42
CA ALA A 801 -7.40 -22.45 11.42
C ALA A 801 -7.54 -23.63 10.47
N GLY A 802 -8.64 -23.76 9.71
CA GLY A 802 -8.85 -24.79 8.67
C GLY A 802 -8.63 -26.26 9.08
N PRO A 803 -9.09 -27.22 8.27
CA PRO A 803 -8.63 -28.61 8.37
C PRO A 803 -7.43 -28.97 7.49
N LEU A 804 -7.22 -28.34 6.32
CA LEU A 804 -6.24 -28.80 5.33
C LEU A 804 -4.82 -28.26 5.54
N ILE A 805 -4.66 -26.95 5.67
CA ILE A 805 -3.35 -26.28 5.68
C ILE A 805 -3.21 -25.29 6.84
N GLY A 806 -4.17 -25.25 7.75
CA GLY A 806 -4.08 -24.32 8.87
C GLY A 806 -4.51 -22.89 8.52
N ASP A 807 -5.25 -22.68 7.43
CA ASP A 807 -5.64 -21.34 6.95
C ASP A 807 -7.16 -21.13 6.91
N VAL A 808 -7.56 -19.90 6.60
CA VAL A 808 -8.96 -19.47 6.60
C VAL A 808 -9.80 -20.26 5.61
N VAL A 809 -10.92 -20.79 6.09
CA VAL A 809 -11.96 -21.41 5.27
C VAL A 809 -12.92 -20.34 4.73
N ARG A 810 -13.08 -20.31 3.40
CA ARG A 810 -13.99 -19.44 2.67
C ARG A 810 -15.14 -20.21 2.06
N GLY A 811 -16.31 -19.59 2.04
CA GLY A 811 -17.47 -20.15 1.36
C GLY A 811 -18.02 -21.42 2.02
N ALA A 812 -17.93 -21.52 3.34
CA ALA A 812 -18.54 -22.62 4.09
C ALA A 812 -19.72 -22.13 4.95
N ALA A 813 -20.85 -22.83 4.87
CA ALA A 813 -21.98 -22.72 5.77
C ALA A 813 -21.96 -23.89 6.76
N LEU A 814 -21.77 -23.62 8.05
CA LEU A 814 -21.86 -24.64 9.09
C LEU A 814 -23.23 -24.54 9.75
N ARG A 815 -23.95 -25.67 9.83
CA ARG A 815 -25.26 -25.76 10.48
C ARG A 815 -25.13 -26.48 11.80
N LEU A 816 -25.53 -25.81 12.88
CA LEU A 816 -25.64 -26.42 14.20
C LEU A 816 -26.90 -27.28 14.22
N ILE A 817 -26.73 -28.60 14.28
CA ILE A 817 -27.86 -29.54 14.32
C ILE A 817 -28.32 -29.73 15.75
N PHE A 818 -27.40 -30.04 16.68
CA PHE A 818 -27.73 -30.16 18.10
C PHE A 818 -26.54 -29.76 18.98
N ALA A 819 -26.83 -29.36 20.21
CA ALA A 819 -25.83 -29.10 21.24
C ALA A 819 -26.37 -29.53 22.60
N ASP A 820 -25.93 -30.69 23.07
CA ASP A 820 -26.19 -31.21 24.40
C ASP A 820 -25.01 -30.89 25.30
N LEU A 821 -25.26 -30.08 26.34
CA LEU A 821 -24.24 -29.46 27.17
C LEU A 821 -24.53 -29.77 28.63
N GLU A 822 -23.53 -30.31 29.33
CA GLU A 822 -23.64 -30.52 30.77
C GLU A 822 -23.78 -29.16 31.51
N PRO A 823 -24.59 -29.07 32.57
CA PRO A 823 -24.87 -27.80 33.24
C PRO A 823 -23.61 -27.13 33.82
N ASP A 824 -22.64 -27.95 34.26
CA ASP A 824 -21.36 -27.52 34.83
C ASP A 824 -20.23 -27.34 33.78
N ALA A 825 -20.54 -27.44 32.48
CA ALA A 825 -19.55 -27.30 31.42
C ALA A 825 -18.97 -25.88 31.37
N ARG A 826 -17.64 -25.77 31.39
CA ARG A 826 -16.93 -24.48 31.21
C ARG A 826 -16.96 -24.06 29.74
N ASP A 827 -17.05 -22.76 29.47
CA ASP A 827 -17.02 -22.19 28.12
C ASP A 827 -15.83 -22.65 27.28
N ALA A 828 -14.65 -22.81 27.90
CA ALA A 828 -13.46 -23.31 27.22
C ALA A 828 -13.63 -24.76 26.72
N ALA A 829 -14.34 -25.61 27.46
CA ALA A 829 -14.62 -26.99 27.06
C ALA A 829 -15.64 -27.02 25.91
N ILE A 830 -16.69 -26.18 26.00
CA ILE A 830 -17.70 -26.02 24.93
C ILE A 830 -17.04 -25.51 23.65
N MET A 831 -16.20 -24.48 23.75
CA MET A 831 -15.44 -23.93 22.62
C MET A 831 -14.53 -24.97 21.97
N ALA A 832 -13.81 -25.75 22.79
CA ALA A 832 -12.95 -26.82 22.29
C ALA A 832 -13.75 -27.92 21.58
N GLY A 833 -14.87 -28.36 22.17
CA GLY A 833 -15.78 -29.33 21.57
C GLY A 833 -16.37 -28.84 20.25
N ALA A 834 -16.88 -27.60 20.23
CA ALA A 834 -17.43 -26.97 19.04
C ALA A 834 -16.38 -26.81 17.93
N ARG A 835 -15.14 -26.43 18.28
CA ARG A 835 -14.03 -26.31 17.33
C ARG A 835 -13.69 -27.64 16.68
N THR A 836 -13.62 -28.71 17.47
CA THR A 836 -13.34 -30.06 16.95
C THR A 836 -14.48 -30.56 16.06
N ALA A 837 -15.73 -30.41 16.51
CA ALA A 837 -16.92 -30.77 15.73
C ALA A 837 -16.97 -30.03 14.39
N ALA A 838 -16.72 -28.73 14.40
CA ALA A 838 -16.69 -27.91 13.19
C ALA A 838 -15.56 -28.33 12.23
N LYS A 839 -14.35 -28.62 12.74
CA LYS A 839 -13.25 -29.13 11.90
C LYS A 839 -13.58 -30.49 11.27
N GLN A 840 -14.19 -31.39 12.02
CA GLN A 840 -14.64 -32.69 11.51
C GLN A 840 -15.77 -32.54 10.48
N ALA A 841 -16.71 -31.63 10.68
CA ALA A 841 -17.77 -31.33 9.71
C ALA A 841 -17.18 -30.79 8.40
N LEU A 842 -16.20 -29.88 8.48
CA LEU A 842 -15.48 -29.36 7.32
C LEU A 842 -14.73 -30.44 6.56
N LEU A 843 -14.09 -31.39 7.25
CA LEU A 843 -13.46 -32.57 6.63
C LEU A 843 -14.50 -33.47 5.94
N GLY A 844 -15.66 -33.67 6.59
CA GLY A 844 -16.77 -34.45 6.06
C GLY A 844 -17.49 -33.82 4.86
N ALA A 845 -17.19 -32.56 4.52
CA ALA A 845 -17.73 -31.83 3.37
C ALA A 845 -16.73 -31.73 2.19
N HIS A 846 -15.68 -32.57 2.20
CA HIS A 846 -14.62 -32.64 1.19
C HIS A 846 -13.94 -31.29 0.94
N PRO A 847 -13.00 -30.89 1.82
CA PRO A 847 -12.37 -29.59 1.71
C PRO A 847 -11.40 -29.54 0.52
N GLN A 848 -11.32 -28.38 -0.14
CA GLN A 848 -10.43 -28.12 -1.26
C GLN A 848 -9.60 -26.85 -1.01
N LEU A 849 -8.46 -26.77 -1.66
CA LEU A 849 -7.59 -25.60 -1.62
C LEU A 849 -8.08 -24.52 -2.61
N LEU A 850 -8.06 -23.27 -2.16
CA LEU A 850 -8.28 -22.08 -2.97
C LEU A 850 -6.95 -21.34 -3.20
N GLU A 851 -6.69 -20.95 -4.44
CA GLU A 851 -5.61 -20.04 -4.82
C GLU A 851 -6.15 -18.64 -5.14
N PRO A 852 -5.39 -17.58 -4.82
CA PRO A 852 -5.75 -16.23 -5.21
C PRO A 852 -5.50 -16.03 -6.72
N VAL A 853 -6.48 -15.51 -7.42
CA VAL A 853 -6.41 -15.19 -8.85
C VAL A 853 -6.27 -13.68 -9.03
N LEU A 854 -5.30 -13.30 -9.86
CA LEU A 854 -5.05 -11.92 -10.24
C LEU A 854 -5.72 -11.62 -11.57
N LYS A 855 -6.41 -10.49 -11.62
CA LYS A 855 -6.77 -9.84 -12.87
C LYS A 855 -5.58 -9.04 -13.37
N VAL A 856 -5.28 -9.22 -14.66
CA VAL A 856 -4.20 -8.53 -15.36
C VAL A 856 -4.81 -7.69 -16.46
N ASP A 857 -4.69 -6.37 -16.35
CA ASP A 857 -5.02 -5.43 -17.42
C ASP A 857 -3.74 -5.13 -18.20
N ILE A 858 -3.70 -5.51 -19.48
CA ILE A 858 -2.52 -5.36 -20.35
C ILE A 858 -2.84 -4.40 -21.47
N MET A 859 -2.28 -3.19 -21.41
CA MET A 859 -2.33 -2.26 -22.53
C MET A 859 -1.23 -2.59 -23.52
N CYS A 860 -1.58 -2.91 -24.76
CA CYS A 860 -0.61 -3.27 -25.79
C CYS A 860 -1.10 -2.94 -27.21
N PRO A 861 -0.19 -2.86 -28.20
CA PRO A 861 -0.57 -2.83 -29.61
C PRO A 861 -1.21 -4.16 -30.04
N PRO A 862 -2.11 -4.16 -31.03
CA PRO A 862 -2.83 -5.37 -31.46
C PRO A 862 -1.90 -6.49 -31.96
N GLY A 863 -0.73 -6.15 -32.52
CA GLY A 863 0.25 -7.14 -33.00
C GLY A 863 0.97 -7.91 -31.88
N SER A 864 0.86 -7.49 -30.63
CA SER A 864 1.51 -8.12 -29.48
C SER A 864 0.59 -9.10 -28.73
N VAL A 865 -0.71 -9.12 -29.05
CA VAL A 865 -1.72 -9.92 -28.34
C VAL A 865 -1.43 -11.41 -28.42
N GLU A 866 -1.06 -11.93 -29.60
CA GLU A 866 -0.75 -13.36 -29.78
C GLU A 866 0.42 -13.81 -28.88
N LYS A 867 1.50 -13.01 -28.84
CA LYS A 867 2.66 -13.28 -27.97
C LYS A 867 2.30 -13.25 -26.49
N ILE A 868 1.42 -12.32 -26.10
CA ILE A 868 0.92 -12.22 -24.72
C ILE A 868 0.09 -13.46 -24.38
N ALA A 869 -0.77 -13.92 -25.29
CA ALA A 869 -1.57 -15.12 -25.10
C ALA A 869 -0.70 -16.38 -24.90
N GLU A 870 0.36 -16.54 -25.69
CA GLU A 870 1.33 -17.64 -25.53
C GLU A 870 1.98 -17.64 -24.15
N VAL A 871 2.46 -16.48 -23.69
CA VAL A 871 3.09 -16.35 -22.36
C VAL A 871 2.09 -16.59 -21.24
N LEU A 872 0.85 -16.09 -21.35
CA LEU A 872 -0.19 -16.32 -20.36
C LEU A 872 -0.56 -17.81 -20.26
N GLN A 873 -0.70 -18.51 -21.39
CA GLN A 873 -1.02 -19.95 -21.41
C GLN A 873 0.05 -20.80 -20.72
N MET A 874 1.34 -20.45 -20.85
CA MET A 874 2.43 -21.12 -20.13
C MET A 874 2.30 -21.00 -18.60
N ARG A 875 1.53 -20.03 -18.12
CA ARG A 875 1.36 -19.65 -16.71
C ARG A 875 -0.06 -19.85 -16.18
N ARG A 876 -0.81 -20.79 -16.79
CA ARG A 876 -2.24 -21.06 -16.47
C ARG A 876 -3.15 -19.82 -16.60
N GLY A 877 -2.69 -18.80 -17.32
CA GLY A 877 -3.43 -17.58 -17.57
C GLY A 877 -4.38 -17.71 -18.75
N SER A 878 -5.54 -17.08 -18.64
CA SER A 878 -6.53 -17.03 -19.73
C SER A 878 -6.98 -15.61 -20.01
N ILE A 879 -7.10 -15.26 -21.29
CA ILE A 879 -7.67 -13.99 -21.72
C ILE A 879 -9.19 -14.04 -21.57
N VAL A 880 -9.75 -13.07 -20.85
CA VAL A 880 -11.18 -12.90 -20.62
C VAL A 880 -11.80 -12.00 -21.69
N SER A 881 -11.14 -10.88 -22.01
CA SER A 881 -11.62 -9.96 -23.03
C SER A 881 -10.49 -9.17 -23.69
N GLU A 882 -10.74 -8.75 -24.92
CA GLU A 882 -9.89 -7.87 -25.71
C GLU A 882 -10.72 -6.68 -26.15
N GLU A 883 -10.47 -5.52 -25.54
CA GLU A 883 -11.26 -4.31 -25.78
C GLU A 883 -10.37 -3.24 -26.45
N PRO A 884 -10.70 -2.79 -27.68
CA PRO A 884 -9.96 -1.70 -28.30
C PRO A 884 -10.20 -0.39 -27.54
N ILE A 885 -9.14 0.35 -27.27
CA ILE A 885 -9.25 1.64 -26.60
C ILE A 885 -9.72 2.67 -27.64
N ALA A 886 -10.92 3.23 -27.42
CA ALA A 886 -11.55 4.13 -28.39
C ALA A 886 -10.63 5.29 -28.81
N ALA A 887 -10.55 5.54 -30.12
CA ALA A 887 -9.72 6.58 -30.74
C ALA A 887 -8.19 6.46 -30.52
N THR A 888 -7.69 5.31 -30.05
CA THR A 888 -6.26 4.99 -30.03
C THR A 888 -5.98 3.71 -30.83
N THR A 889 -4.70 3.40 -31.05
CA THR A 889 -4.25 2.18 -31.71
C THR A 889 -4.00 1.02 -30.74
N PHE A 890 -4.26 1.22 -29.44
CA PHE A 890 -3.99 0.25 -28.40
C PHE A 890 -5.23 -0.60 -28.10
N VAL A 891 -4.99 -1.83 -27.66
CA VAL A 891 -5.98 -2.76 -27.14
C VAL A 891 -5.69 -3.00 -25.67
N CYS A 892 -6.73 -3.06 -24.86
CA CYS A 892 -6.66 -3.51 -23.47
C CYS A 892 -7.05 -4.99 -23.43
N VAL A 893 -6.08 -5.86 -23.16
CA VAL A 893 -6.29 -7.30 -22.97
C VAL A 893 -6.49 -7.53 -21.48
N ARG A 894 -7.66 -8.05 -21.09
CA ARG A 894 -7.94 -8.46 -19.72
C ARG A 894 -7.73 -9.96 -19.60
N ALA A 895 -6.89 -10.37 -18.66
CA ALA A 895 -6.61 -11.77 -18.39
C ALA A 895 -6.75 -12.09 -16.89
N LEU A 896 -6.93 -13.37 -16.59
CA LEU A 896 -6.86 -13.92 -15.23
C LEU A 896 -5.66 -14.84 -15.14
N VAL A 897 -4.88 -14.73 -14.06
CA VAL A 897 -3.68 -15.54 -13.82
C VAL A 897 -3.62 -15.89 -12.33
N PRO A 898 -3.38 -17.17 -11.95
CA PRO A 898 -3.12 -17.52 -10.57
C PRO A 898 -1.92 -16.75 -10.00
N ALA A 899 -2.04 -16.22 -8.78
CA ALA A 899 -1.02 -15.34 -8.20
C ALA A 899 0.35 -16.02 -8.10
N ILE A 900 0.41 -17.33 -7.82
CA ILE A 900 1.66 -18.08 -7.75
C ILE A 900 2.42 -18.12 -9.09
N ASP A 901 1.69 -18.12 -10.22
CA ASP A 901 2.30 -18.12 -11.56
C ASP A 901 2.56 -16.70 -12.07
N SER A 902 2.02 -15.68 -11.41
CA SER A 902 2.23 -14.28 -11.78
C SER A 902 3.65 -13.78 -11.53
N PHE A 903 4.45 -14.50 -10.73
CA PHE A 903 5.78 -14.03 -10.36
C PHE A 903 6.72 -13.87 -11.56
N GLY A 904 7.25 -12.66 -11.74
CA GLY A 904 8.08 -12.28 -12.89
C GLY A 904 7.33 -12.18 -14.23
N LEU A 905 5.99 -12.32 -14.25
CA LEU A 905 5.20 -12.26 -15.47
C LEU A 905 5.21 -10.85 -16.09
N GLU A 906 5.20 -9.78 -15.29
CA GLU A 906 5.37 -8.41 -15.78
C GLU A 906 6.63 -8.30 -16.65
N THR A 907 7.77 -8.71 -16.07
CA THR A 907 9.08 -8.60 -16.72
C THR A 907 9.10 -9.42 -18.00
N GLN A 908 8.58 -10.65 -17.97
CA GLN A 908 8.54 -11.52 -19.14
C GLN A 908 7.69 -10.92 -20.27
N LEU A 909 6.49 -10.41 -19.96
CA LEU A 909 5.61 -9.77 -20.95
C LEU A 909 6.28 -8.53 -21.55
N ARG A 910 6.93 -7.70 -20.74
CA ARG A 910 7.64 -6.51 -21.22
C ARG A 910 8.83 -6.89 -22.10
N VAL A 911 9.60 -7.93 -21.76
CA VAL A 911 10.71 -8.40 -22.59
C VAL A 911 10.22 -8.94 -23.94
N VAL A 912 9.20 -9.80 -23.95
CA VAL A 912 8.65 -10.41 -25.17
C VAL A 912 8.03 -9.37 -26.12
N THR A 913 7.47 -8.31 -25.55
CA THR A 913 6.85 -7.19 -26.30
C THR A 913 7.78 -6.00 -26.50
N LEU A 914 9.08 -6.12 -26.19
CA LEU A 914 10.07 -5.04 -26.30
C LEU A 914 9.68 -3.76 -25.53
N GLY A 915 8.92 -3.91 -24.44
CA GLY A 915 8.45 -2.85 -23.58
C GLY A 915 7.16 -2.17 -24.04
N GLU A 916 6.54 -2.62 -25.15
CA GLU A 916 5.31 -2.02 -25.67
C GLU A 916 4.06 -2.38 -24.85
N ALA A 917 4.06 -3.53 -24.18
CA ALA A 917 2.96 -3.92 -23.30
C ALA A 917 3.19 -3.41 -21.87
N LEU A 918 2.13 -2.90 -21.25
CA LEU A 918 2.10 -2.51 -19.85
C LEU A 918 1.05 -3.37 -19.12
N PRO A 919 1.48 -4.46 -18.45
CA PRO A 919 0.59 -5.27 -17.62
C PRO A 919 0.47 -4.67 -16.22
N LEU A 920 -0.75 -4.67 -15.67
CA LEU A 920 -1.00 -4.26 -14.29
C LEU A 920 -1.84 -5.33 -13.59
N PHE A 921 -1.39 -5.72 -12.41
CA PHE A 921 -1.96 -6.81 -11.64
C PHE A 921 -2.83 -6.27 -10.51
N ALA A 922 -3.96 -6.90 -10.27
CA ALA A 922 -4.80 -6.65 -9.11
C ALA A 922 -5.44 -7.95 -8.65
N PHE A 923 -5.63 -8.11 -7.35
CA PHE A 923 -6.44 -9.20 -6.82
C PHE A 923 -7.87 -9.10 -7.36
N ASP A 924 -8.40 -10.23 -7.82
CA ASP A 924 -9.77 -10.33 -8.36
C ASP A 924 -10.64 -11.21 -7.47
N SER A 925 -10.28 -12.49 -7.36
CA SER A 925 -11.10 -13.52 -6.72
C SER A 925 -10.26 -14.69 -6.21
N TRP A 926 -10.90 -15.58 -5.46
CA TRP A 926 -10.33 -16.87 -5.04
C TRP A 926 -10.91 -17.97 -5.94
N ASP A 927 -10.05 -18.83 -6.47
CA ASP A 927 -10.48 -19.96 -7.32
C ASP A 927 -9.93 -21.29 -6.77
N THR A 928 -10.62 -22.37 -7.10
CA THR A 928 -10.25 -23.73 -6.68
C THR A 928 -8.97 -24.18 -7.37
N VAL A 929 -8.02 -24.69 -6.57
CA VAL A 929 -6.81 -25.28 -7.12
C VAL A 929 -7.17 -26.60 -7.80
N PRO A 930 -6.73 -26.83 -9.05
CA PRO A 930 -7.03 -28.06 -9.76
C PRO A 930 -6.38 -29.28 -9.08
N GLY A 931 -7.17 -30.34 -8.94
CA GLY A 931 -6.75 -31.58 -8.30
C GLY A 931 -7.42 -31.82 -6.95
N ASP A 932 -7.10 -32.97 -6.36
CA ASP A 932 -7.57 -33.38 -5.04
C ASP A 932 -6.40 -33.39 -4.04
N PRO A 933 -6.46 -32.64 -2.93
CA PRO A 933 -5.42 -32.68 -1.89
C PRO A 933 -5.29 -34.06 -1.21
N PHE A 934 -6.33 -34.90 -1.25
CA PHE A 934 -6.35 -36.23 -0.60
C PHE A 934 -5.86 -37.38 -1.50
N ASP A 935 -5.66 -37.14 -2.80
CA ASP A 935 -5.33 -38.22 -3.74
C ASP A 935 -3.92 -38.76 -3.51
N THR A 936 -3.82 -39.87 -2.76
CA THR A 936 -2.56 -40.53 -2.39
C THR A 936 -1.79 -41.13 -3.56
N THR A 937 -2.41 -41.30 -4.73
CA THR A 937 -1.78 -41.92 -5.91
C THR A 937 -0.81 -40.99 -6.64
N VAL A 938 -0.96 -39.67 -6.44
CA VAL A 938 -0.10 -38.66 -7.08
C VAL A 938 1.28 -38.59 -6.43
N HIS A 939 2.33 -38.99 -7.14
CA HIS A 939 3.71 -38.80 -6.69
C HIS A 939 4.22 -37.40 -7.04
N ILE A 940 4.79 -36.71 -6.05
CA ILE A 940 5.30 -35.34 -6.19
C ILE A 940 6.81 -35.34 -5.98
N GLY A 941 7.56 -34.94 -7.01
CA GLY A 941 9.02 -34.80 -6.91
C GLY A 941 9.40 -33.52 -6.13
N PRO A 942 10.43 -33.54 -5.26
CA PRO A 942 10.76 -32.42 -4.38
C PRO A 942 11.15 -31.12 -5.10
N LEU A 943 11.67 -31.22 -6.34
CA LEU A 943 12.10 -30.07 -7.16
C LEU A 943 11.42 -30.02 -8.52
N GLN A 944 10.43 -30.89 -8.77
CA GLN A 944 9.70 -30.88 -10.03
C GLN A 944 8.45 -30.00 -9.88
N PRO A 945 8.19 -29.07 -10.82
CA PRO A 945 6.96 -28.31 -10.80
C PRO A 945 5.77 -29.23 -11.07
N ALA A 946 4.83 -29.28 -10.14
CA ALA A 946 3.56 -30.00 -10.31
C ALA A 946 2.74 -29.37 -11.45
N ARG A 947 1.93 -30.17 -12.14
CA ARG A 947 1.10 -29.70 -13.27
C ARG A 947 -0.32 -30.23 -13.18
N GLY A 948 -1.28 -29.41 -13.58
CA GLY A 948 -2.70 -29.78 -13.68
C GLY A 948 -3.24 -30.30 -12.34
N TYR A 949 -3.76 -31.52 -12.33
CA TYR A 949 -4.40 -32.15 -11.17
C TYR A 949 -3.44 -32.46 -10.00
N GLN A 950 -2.12 -32.32 -10.19
CA GLN A 950 -1.14 -32.56 -9.12
C GLN A 950 -0.97 -31.36 -8.19
N LEU A 951 -1.47 -30.18 -8.57
CA LEU A 951 -1.20 -28.90 -7.91
C LEU A 951 -1.81 -28.83 -6.51
N ALA A 952 -3.07 -29.24 -6.34
CA ALA A 952 -3.74 -29.22 -5.04
C ALA A 952 -2.92 -29.96 -3.98
N ARG A 953 -2.50 -31.19 -4.28
CA ARG A 953 -1.69 -31.99 -3.36
C ARG A 953 -0.29 -31.41 -3.12
N ASP A 954 0.38 -30.89 -4.15
CA ASP A 954 1.71 -30.27 -4.02
C ASP A 954 1.67 -29.07 -3.08
N PHE A 955 0.73 -28.16 -3.30
CA PHE A 955 0.57 -26.96 -2.50
C PHE A 955 0.16 -27.28 -1.07
N THR A 956 -0.73 -28.25 -0.86
CA THR A 956 -1.11 -28.69 0.49
C THR A 956 0.10 -29.27 1.24
N LEU A 957 0.85 -30.20 0.65
CA LEU A 957 1.98 -30.83 1.33
C LEU A 957 3.11 -29.83 1.63
N LYS A 958 3.47 -28.97 0.67
CA LYS A 958 4.51 -27.94 0.87
C LYS A 958 4.10 -26.90 1.92
N THR A 959 2.83 -26.46 1.91
CA THR A 959 2.33 -25.49 2.89
C THR A 959 2.30 -26.09 4.30
N ARG A 960 1.84 -27.34 4.44
CA ARG A 960 1.88 -28.07 5.72
C ARG A 960 3.30 -28.24 6.24
N PHE A 961 4.23 -28.63 5.37
CA PHE A 961 5.65 -28.76 5.72
C PHE A 961 6.24 -27.43 6.22
N ARG A 962 5.97 -26.32 5.50
CA ARG A 962 6.44 -24.99 5.90
C ARG A 962 5.89 -24.56 7.26
N LYS A 963 4.62 -24.85 7.53
CA LYS A 963 3.96 -24.52 8.81
C LYS A 963 4.25 -25.52 9.93
N GLY A 964 5.03 -26.57 9.68
CA GLY A 964 5.30 -27.63 10.69
C GLY A 964 4.08 -28.50 11.03
N LEU A 965 3.04 -28.50 10.19
CA LEU A 965 1.84 -29.32 10.39
C LEU A 965 2.14 -30.80 10.06
N PRO A 966 1.50 -31.76 10.76
CA PRO A 966 1.71 -33.17 10.49
C PRO A 966 1.31 -33.54 9.06
N PRO A 967 1.75 -34.68 8.49
CA PRO A 967 1.28 -35.14 7.19
C PRO A 967 -0.24 -35.31 7.20
N LEU A 968 -0.91 -34.89 6.13
CA LEU A 968 -2.36 -34.81 6.01
C LEU A 968 -3.11 -36.10 6.42
N LEU A 969 -2.56 -37.28 6.12
CA LEU A 969 -3.17 -38.58 6.46
C LEU A 969 -2.99 -39.01 7.92
N ALA A 970 -2.07 -38.41 8.68
CA ALA A 970 -1.86 -38.73 10.08
C ALA A 970 -3.01 -38.21 10.96
N GLU A 971 -3.67 -37.12 10.55
CA GLU A 971 -4.83 -36.55 11.25
C GLU A 971 -6.13 -37.33 10.99
N PHE A 972 -6.20 -38.17 9.94
CA PHE A 972 -7.37 -39.05 9.68
C PHE A 972 -7.41 -40.32 10.53
N GLN A 973 -6.28 -40.70 11.14
CA GLN A 973 -6.15 -41.93 11.92
C GLN A 973 -6.31 -41.72 13.43
N MET A 974 -6.37 -40.47 13.88
CA MET A 974 -6.72 -40.07 15.25
C MET A 974 -8.18 -39.62 15.29
#